data_AF-A0A4Y2RN63-F1
#
_entry.id   AF-A0A4Y2RN63-F1
#
_cell.length_a   1.000
_cell.length_b   1.000
_cell.length_c   1.000
_cell.angle_alpha   90.00
_cell.angle_beta   90.00
_cell.angle_gamma   90.00
#
_symmetry.space_group_name_H-M   'P 1'
#
loop_
_entity.id
_entity.type
_entity.pdbx_description
1 polymer ?
#
loop_
_entity_poly.entity_id
_entity_poly.type
_entity_poly.pdbx_seq_one_letter_code
_entity_poly.pdbx_strand_id
1 'polypeptide(L)'
;MDQGPTFISRTGQGFPDLTLLSTSCQDLLESWRVLDKETFSDHRYVCVRLAGDFSFAQDFIFKTKFNTKKFLKLFKKDFEFLKNLCNSISSKEEIDNFYSFLINSVKEAAFGAFKKKPLSKTRVFKFWNSELRIYRNRVTALYKKYNSLKRNGELEVLVQAAGITYRKERSELKKLINLTKRKAWEAFCSRYQIKYGHTFKVAFQKYKRNSNLNINIPNILNPDLNTKANFMLNSFFPDYALDEFDDLVFSSQSLREITILEIDDLFKNLKGGKAPGLDRIDYNIWLQLFKLNKNFFCDIINVCFRFSYFPITLRNAKVFFLLKPGRDPSVPNSYRPICLLPTLGKIIERLFITQFNEFISLHSLVHPHQFGFRELSNCEVAVNHLVTKIKASREGCHVALVSVDIRAAFDSLDWVVLFGLFDKYNFPENIKSFIYSYLSNRTVSFPVLNDVVSKGVCRGCPQGSVLAPHLWNFYFNEILLLNNDRWFLQAYADDLALVLFASSRKLLESLVSNFLDVLFEKLMNLNLIIASEKTLAVVFRGTQNKNKQKRGLATLQRPPIFKIQGRTIRTVDSLKYLGIVIDNLLNWNSHIIYLQKKVYNLIRNFSSVSGPNWGTGVPLLKHWYSSVIQPSLLFGAAVWGGSFTQQQILKLHTIQRVALLKISKAYRTCPTNALNVFLGIPPLHVVANSLYKKFHIWFKRNSIHDFIEIENLDYFIRINNIELKYRVIEFPETIHNADYIIYTDGSGIDGRAVGN
;
A
#
# COMPACT_ATOMS: atom_id res chain seq x y z
N MET A 1 7.50 -16.96 51.44
CA MET A 1 8.84 -17.43 50.99
C MET A 1 9.38 -16.41 50.02
N ASP A 2 10.44 -15.70 50.40
CA ASP A 2 11.13 -14.76 49.50
C ASP A 2 11.63 -15.50 48.26
N GLN A 3 11.08 -15.12 47.10
CA GLN A 3 11.37 -15.74 45.80
C GLN A 3 12.79 -15.40 45.29
N GLY A 4 13.57 -14.63 46.06
CA GLY A 4 14.90 -14.14 45.69
C GLY A 4 14.87 -12.99 44.68
N PRO A 5 16.02 -12.32 44.47
CA PRO A 5 16.13 -11.14 43.61
C PRO A 5 15.85 -11.46 42.14
N THR A 6 15.13 -10.56 41.45
CA THR A 6 14.85 -10.66 40.01
C THR A 6 16.02 -10.19 39.15
N PHE A 7 16.95 -9.42 39.72
CA PHE A 7 18.17 -8.97 39.06
C PHE A 7 19.41 -9.34 39.89
N ILE A 8 20.41 -9.90 39.23
CA ILE A 8 21.71 -10.19 39.85
C ILE A 8 22.83 -9.82 38.86
N SER A 9 23.68 -8.91 39.30
CA SER A 9 24.89 -8.49 38.58
C SER A 9 26.15 -8.84 39.38
N ARG A 10 27.32 -8.42 38.87
CA ARG A 10 28.59 -8.53 39.62
C ARG A 10 28.66 -7.55 40.79
N THR A 11 27.97 -6.41 40.70
CA THR A 11 28.05 -5.29 41.65
C THR A 11 26.92 -5.28 42.67
N GLY A 12 25.89 -6.12 42.51
CA GLY A 12 24.78 -6.19 43.45
C GLY A 12 23.61 -7.04 42.95
N GLN A 13 22.64 -7.24 43.83
CA GLN A 13 21.37 -7.91 43.56
C GLN A 13 20.21 -6.96 43.86
N GLY A 14 19.12 -7.08 43.11
CA GLY A 14 17.96 -6.20 43.26
C GLY A 14 16.67 -6.83 42.76
N PHE A 15 15.56 -6.12 42.97
CA PHE A 15 14.22 -6.55 42.59
C PHE A 15 13.56 -5.55 41.61
N PRO A 16 14.21 -5.17 40.50
CA PRO A 16 13.71 -4.12 39.61
C PRO A 16 12.49 -4.56 38.79
N ASP A 17 12.27 -5.87 38.64
CA ASP A 17 11.19 -6.39 37.78
C ASP A 17 9.84 -6.40 38.50
N LEU A 18 8.90 -5.65 37.95
CA LEU A 18 7.52 -5.53 38.44
C LEU A 18 6.58 -6.40 37.60
N THR A 19 5.71 -7.18 38.25
CA THR A 19 4.56 -7.83 37.60
C THR A 19 3.29 -7.15 38.07
N LEU A 20 2.62 -6.42 37.17
CA LEU A 20 1.34 -5.79 37.47
C LEU A 20 0.19 -6.70 37.06
N LEU A 21 -0.73 -6.91 38.00
CA LEU A 21 -1.98 -7.64 37.79
C LEU A 21 -3.12 -6.73 38.27
N SER A 22 -4.18 -6.61 37.47
CA SER A 22 -5.38 -5.90 37.92
C SER A 22 -6.02 -6.65 39.09
N THR A 23 -6.55 -5.94 40.07
CA THR A 23 -7.29 -6.51 41.21
C THR A 23 -8.44 -7.41 40.76
N SER A 24 -9.09 -7.08 39.65
CA SER A 24 -10.16 -7.91 39.05
C SER A 24 -9.67 -9.26 38.50
N CYS A 25 -8.36 -9.43 38.33
CA CYS A 25 -7.74 -10.65 37.82
C CYS A 25 -6.92 -11.38 38.89
N GLN A 26 -6.98 -10.95 40.15
CA GLN A 26 -6.16 -11.50 41.23
C GLN A 26 -6.46 -12.98 41.49
N ASP A 27 -7.73 -13.36 41.40
CA ASP A 27 -8.20 -14.75 41.57
C ASP A 27 -7.72 -15.67 40.45
N LEU A 28 -7.28 -15.10 39.32
CA LEU A 28 -6.69 -15.84 38.22
C LEU A 28 -5.21 -16.13 38.47
N LEU A 29 -4.53 -15.54 39.47
CA LEU A 29 -3.11 -15.80 39.69
C LEU A 29 -2.88 -17.13 40.44
N GLU A 30 -2.51 -18.17 39.70
CA GLU A 30 -2.22 -19.49 40.26
C GLU A 30 -0.84 -19.51 40.95
N SER A 31 0.19 -18.92 40.32
CA SER A 31 1.51 -18.81 40.95
C SER A 31 2.36 -17.69 40.35
N TRP A 32 3.18 -17.09 41.20
CA TRP A 32 4.24 -16.16 40.81
C TRP A 32 5.56 -16.64 41.43
N ARG A 33 6.59 -16.86 40.59
CA ARG A 33 7.90 -17.28 41.10
C ARG A 33 9.08 -16.86 40.24
N VAL A 34 10.20 -16.57 40.88
CA VAL A 34 11.47 -16.38 40.20
C VAL A 34 12.11 -17.74 39.95
N LEU A 35 12.43 -18.03 38.70
CA LEU A 35 13.04 -19.30 38.33
C LEU A 35 14.54 -19.25 38.59
N ASP A 36 15.05 -20.19 39.37
CA ASP A 36 16.50 -20.48 39.50
C ASP A 36 17.02 -21.19 38.23
N LYS A 37 17.05 -20.45 37.12
CA LYS A 37 17.57 -20.88 35.81
C LYS A 37 18.55 -19.84 35.27
N GLU A 38 19.58 -20.33 34.56
CA GLU A 38 20.50 -19.46 33.82
C GLU A 38 19.75 -18.77 32.68
N THR A 39 19.79 -17.43 32.65
CA THR A 39 19.00 -16.60 31.71
C THR A 39 19.84 -15.93 30.63
N PHE A 40 21.18 -16.04 30.67
CA PHE A 40 22.09 -15.23 29.84
C PHE A 40 21.90 -13.71 29.99
N SER A 41 21.13 -13.30 30.99
CA SER A 41 20.81 -11.93 31.36
C SER A 41 21.22 -11.72 32.81
N ASP A 42 21.38 -10.47 33.21
CA ASP A 42 21.41 -10.03 34.60
C ASP A 42 20.03 -10.13 35.26
N HIS A 43 18.95 -10.15 34.47
CA HIS A 43 17.60 -10.47 34.92
C HIS A 43 17.33 -11.98 34.99
N ARG A 44 16.59 -12.42 36.01
CA ARG A 44 16.09 -13.78 36.19
C ARG A 44 14.71 -13.94 35.54
N TYR A 45 14.37 -15.18 35.16
CA TYR A 45 13.05 -15.44 34.59
C TYR A 45 11.99 -15.39 35.69
N VAL A 46 11.00 -14.53 35.54
CA VAL A 46 9.78 -14.54 36.35
C VAL A 46 8.74 -15.44 35.65
N CYS A 47 8.22 -16.42 36.38
CA CYS A 47 7.16 -17.32 35.92
C CYS A 47 5.85 -16.92 36.60
N VAL A 48 4.88 -16.51 35.79
CA VAL A 48 3.51 -16.22 36.23
C VAL A 48 2.61 -17.29 35.61
N ARG A 49 1.85 -18.01 36.42
CA ARG A 49 0.78 -18.88 35.95
C ARG A 49 -0.56 -18.26 36.29
N LEU A 50 -1.44 -18.20 35.30
CA LEU A 50 -2.79 -17.74 35.48
C LEU A 50 -3.75 -18.93 35.28
N ALA A 51 -4.67 -19.13 36.22
CA ALA A 51 -5.80 -20.04 36.12
C ALA A 51 -6.86 -19.45 35.17
N GLY A 52 -7.46 -20.30 34.33
CA GLY A 52 -8.56 -19.94 33.44
C GLY A 52 -8.34 -20.23 31.95
N ASP A 53 -9.44 -20.43 31.22
CA ASP A 53 -9.45 -20.57 29.76
C ASP A 53 -9.44 -19.19 29.09
N PHE A 54 -8.23 -18.67 28.87
CA PHE A 54 -8.04 -17.42 28.14
C PHE A 54 -8.26 -17.65 26.64
N SER A 55 -9.52 -17.70 26.23
CA SER A 55 -9.89 -17.47 24.83
C SER A 55 -9.74 -15.98 24.54
N PHE A 56 -8.50 -15.52 24.31
CA PHE A 56 -8.30 -14.20 23.72
C PHE A 56 -9.20 -14.15 22.48
N ALA A 57 -10.14 -13.20 22.44
CA ALA A 57 -10.95 -12.90 21.27
C ALA A 57 -10.03 -12.43 20.14
N GLN A 58 -9.29 -13.38 19.56
CA GLN A 58 -8.36 -13.13 18.50
C GLN A 58 -9.19 -12.71 17.31
N ASP A 59 -8.90 -11.51 16.83
CA ASP A 59 -9.48 -10.98 15.61
C ASP A 59 -9.30 -12.05 14.50
N PHE A 60 -10.42 -12.51 13.94
CA PHE A 60 -10.48 -13.65 13.03
C PHE A 60 -11.18 -13.30 11.71
N ILE A 61 -10.94 -14.12 10.70
CA ILE A 61 -11.63 -14.06 9.40
C ILE A 61 -12.34 -15.40 9.16
N PHE A 62 -13.53 -15.37 8.57
CA PHE A 62 -14.24 -16.58 8.15
C PHE A 62 -13.53 -17.28 6.97
N LYS A 63 -13.46 -18.62 7.02
CA LYS A 63 -13.03 -19.43 5.87
C LYS A 63 -14.20 -19.66 4.91
N THR A 64 -14.67 -18.61 4.26
CA THR A 64 -15.90 -18.56 3.44
C THR A 64 -15.89 -19.47 2.20
N LYS A 65 -14.71 -19.94 1.78
CA LYS A 65 -14.56 -20.96 0.72
C LYS A 65 -15.08 -22.35 1.11
N PHE A 66 -15.21 -22.64 2.40
CA PHE A 66 -15.62 -23.96 2.91
C PHE A 66 -16.99 -23.84 3.59
N ASN A 67 -17.74 -24.95 3.70
CA ASN A 67 -19.05 -25.01 4.39
C ASN A 67 -20.16 -24.11 3.80
N THR A 68 -20.08 -23.70 2.54
CA THR A 68 -21.11 -22.88 1.87
C THR A 68 -22.49 -23.54 1.89
N LYS A 69 -22.57 -24.86 1.68
CA LYS A 69 -23.84 -25.61 1.78
C LYS A 69 -24.49 -25.48 3.16
N LYS A 70 -23.69 -25.53 4.24
CA LYS A 70 -24.19 -25.38 5.62
C LYS A 70 -24.68 -23.95 5.86
N PHE A 71 -23.94 -22.95 5.39
CA PHE A 71 -24.35 -21.55 5.44
C PHE A 71 -25.71 -21.34 4.77
N LEU A 72 -25.86 -21.81 3.53
CA LEU A 72 -27.11 -21.70 2.78
C LEU A 72 -28.27 -22.42 3.48
N LYS A 73 -28.04 -23.59 4.08
CA LYS A 73 -29.06 -24.31 4.87
C LYS A 73 -29.53 -23.50 6.09
N LEU A 74 -28.61 -22.83 6.78
CA LEU A 74 -28.96 -21.99 7.94
C LEU A 74 -29.71 -20.73 7.51
N PHE A 75 -29.24 -20.03 6.48
CA PHE A 75 -29.88 -18.81 5.97
C PHE A 75 -31.26 -19.07 5.37
N LYS A 76 -31.49 -20.24 4.77
CA LYS A 76 -32.80 -20.64 4.21
C LYS A 76 -33.95 -20.60 5.23
N LYS A 77 -33.66 -20.66 6.54
CA LYS A 77 -34.69 -20.57 7.59
C LYS A 77 -35.38 -19.21 7.59
N ASP A 78 -34.62 -18.14 7.34
CA ASP A 78 -35.11 -16.77 7.38
C ASP A 78 -35.49 -16.25 5.98
N PHE A 79 -35.20 -17.03 4.93
CA PHE A 79 -35.29 -16.59 3.53
C PHE A 79 -36.72 -16.20 3.12
N GLU A 80 -37.73 -17.02 3.43
CA GLU A 80 -39.11 -16.74 3.00
C GLU A 80 -39.68 -15.52 3.73
N PHE A 81 -39.35 -15.37 5.02
CA PHE A 81 -39.69 -14.19 5.80
C PHE A 81 -39.04 -12.92 5.24
N LEU A 82 -37.72 -12.97 4.97
CA LEU A 82 -36.98 -11.87 4.36
C LEU A 82 -37.52 -11.48 2.98
N LYS A 83 -37.91 -12.45 2.16
CA LYS A 83 -38.50 -12.22 0.85
C LYS A 83 -39.84 -11.50 0.95
N ASN A 84 -40.71 -11.95 1.85
CA ASN A 84 -42.00 -11.30 2.09
C ASN A 84 -41.82 -9.87 2.64
N LEU A 85 -40.90 -9.71 3.60
CA LEU A 85 -40.58 -8.40 4.18
C LEU A 85 -40.01 -7.43 3.14
N CYS A 86 -39.18 -7.90 2.20
CA CYS A 86 -38.64 -7.09 1.12
C CYS A 86 -39.73 -6.57 0.17
N ASN A 87 -40.73 -7.41 -0.10
CA ASN A 87 -41.86 -7.07 -0.97
C ASN A 87 -42.85 -6.09 -0.32
N SER A 88 -42.92 -6.05 1.02
CA SER A 88 -43.83 -5.17 1.74
C SER A 88 -43.27 -3.78 2.03
N ILE A 89 -42.02 -3.49 1.64
CA ILE A 89 -41.36 -2.21 1.93
C ILE A 89 -42.05 -1.05 1.21
N SER A 90 -42.49 -0.08 1.99
CA SER A 90 -43.20 1.13 1.56
C SER A 90 -42.57 2.43 2.07
N SER A 91 -41.66 2.36 3.06
CA SER A 91 -41.02 3.54 3.67
C SER A 91 -39.52 3.39 3.90
N LYS A 92 -38.80 4.51 4.09
CA LYS A 92 -37.36 4.53 4.38
C LYS A 92 -37.01 3.83 5.71
N GLU A 93 -37.86 3.96 6.73
CA GLU A 93 -37.69 3.28 8.02
C GLU A 93 -37.80 1.76 7.89
N GLU A 94 -38.74 1.28 7.08
CA GLU A 94 -38.87 -0.15 6.77
C GLU A 94 -37.64 -0.70 6.04
N ILE A 95 -36.99 0.11 5.17
CA ILE A 95 -35.71 -0.26 4.56
C ILE A 95 -34.64 -0.48 5.63
N ASP A 96 -34.50 0.44 6.59
CA ASP A 96 -33.48 0.31 7.64
C ASP A 96 -33.73 -0.91 8.54
N ASN A 97 -34.99 -1.17 8.89
CA ASN A 97 -35.39 -2.36 9.64
C ASN A 97 -35.09 -3.65 8.85
N PHE A 98 -35.46 -3.67 7.57
CA PHE A 98 -35.18 -4.79 6.67
C PHE A 98 -33.69 -5.10 6.58
N TYR A 99 -32.86 -4.09 6.31
CA TYR A 99 -31.41 -4.27 6.20
C TYR A 99 -30.78 -4.69 7.53
N SER A 100 -31.27 -4.16 8.66
CA SER A 100 -30.84 -4.60 9.99
C SER A 100 -31.09 -6.10 10.20
N PHE A 101 -32.30 -6.56 9.88
CA PHE A 101 -32.67 -7.98 9.98
C PHE A 101 -31.86 -8.84 9.01
N LEU A 102 -31.73 -8.43 7.73
CA LEU A 102 -30.94 -9.12 6.72
C LEU A 102 -29.48 -9.32 7.17
N ILE A 103 -28.83 -8.26 7.64
CA ILE A 103 -27.43 -8.35 8.10
C ILE A 103 -27.32 -9.30 9.29
N ASN A 104 -28.26 -9.30 10.22
CA ASN A 104 -28.25 -10.18 11.39
C ASN A 104 -28.46 -11.65 11.01
N SER A 105 -29.46 -11.97 10.17
CA SER A 105 -29.66 -13.33 9.64
C SER A 105 -28.43 -13.86 8.90
N VAL A 106 -27.78 -13.03 8.08
CA VAL A 106 -26.55 -13.42 7.38
C VAL A 106 -25.40 -13.65 8.36
N LYS A 107 -25.25 -12.80 9.38
CA LYS A 107 -24.24 -12.99 10.45
C LYS A 107 -24.47 -14.31 11.17
N GLU A 108 -25.66 -14.56 11.70
CA GLU A 108 -25.94 -15.78 12.47
C GLU A 108 -25.67 -17.04 11.65
N ALA A 109 -26.13 -17.08 10.40
CA ALA A 109 -25.83 -18.17 9.48
C ALA A 109 -24.32 -18.32 9.24
N ALA A 110 -23.59 -17.21 9.06
CA ALA A 110 -22.14 -17.22 8.84
C ALA A 110 -21.37 -17.73 10.08
N PHE A 111 -21.73 -17.26 11.28
CA PHE A 111 -21.12 -17.68 12.55
C PHE A 111 -21.38 -19.16 12.85
N GLY A 112 -22.58 -19.67 12.52
CA GLY A 112 -22.91 -21.09 12.69
C GLY A 112 -22.29 -22.02 11.65
N ALA A 113 -21.93 -21.51 10.46
CA ALA A 113 -21.44 -22.32 9.35
C ALA A 113 -19.92 -22.30 9.16
N PHE A 114 -19.29 -21.13 9.19
CA PHE A 114 -17.91 -20.95 8.73
C PHE A 114 -16.89 -21.08 9.87
N LYS A 115 -15.80 -21.81 9.61
CA LYS A 115 -14.69 -21.92 10.56
C LYS A 115 -13.97 -20.57 10.70
N LYS A 116 -13.72 -20.16 11.95
CA LYS A 116 -12.94 -18.97 12.31
C LYS A 116 -11.45 -19.24 12.07
N LYS A 117 -10.77 -18.35 11.34
CA LYS A 117 -9.32 -18.39 11.12
C LYS A 117 -8.66 -17.24 11.89
N PRO A 118 -7.83 -17.51 12.92
CA PRO A 118 -7.12 -16.46 13.63
C PRO A 118 -6.12 -15.77 12.68
N LEU A 119 -5.92 -14.46 12.88
CA LEU A 119 -5.11 -13.62 11.99
C LEU A 119 -3.59 -13.89 12.00
N SER A 120 -3.06 -14.88 12.76
CA SER A 120 -1.74 -15.51 12.55
C SER A 120 -1.35 -16.53 13.64
N LYS A 121 -0.91 -17.74 13.23
CA LYS A 121 0.43 -18.29 13.54
C LYS A 121 0.94 -19.00 12.29
N THR A 122 1.71 -18.31 11.44
CA THR A 122 2.51 -19.00 10.39
C THR A 122 3.49 -19.97 11.04
N ARG A 123 3.92 -21.04 10.34
CA ARG A 123 5.01 -21.94 10.80
C ARG A 123 6.15 -21.09 11.37
N VAL A 124 6.28 -21.11 12.69
CA VAL A 124 7.26 -20.31 13.41
C VAL A 124 8.61 -20.98 13.20
N PHE A 125 9.61 -20.20 12.79
CA PHE A 125 10.99 -20.65 12.81
C PHE A 125 11.32 -21.19 14.21
N LYS A 126 11.76 -22.46 14.30
CA LYS A 126 12.19 -23.10 15.55
C LYS A 126 13.64 -23.52 15.39
N PHE A 127 14.47 -23.14 16.36
CA PHE A 127 15.88 -23.55 16.43
C PHE A 127 16.18 -24.41 17.66
N TRP A 128 15.26 -24.45 18.64
CA TRP A 128 15.47 -25.17 19.89
C TRP A 128 15.38 -26.68 19.65
N ASN A 129 16.39 -27.43 20.09
CA ASN A 129 16.48 -28.88 19.95
C ASN A 129 16.77 -29.57 21.31
N SER A 130 16.84 -30.91 21.31
CA SER A 130 17.14 -31.72 22.50
C SER A 130 18.55 -31.48 23.04
N GLU A 131 19.55 -31.36 22.18
CA GLU A 131 20.94 -31.10 22.54
C GLU A 131 21.11 -29.79 23.33
N LEU A 132 20.55 -28.68 22.82
CA LEU A 132 20.53 -27.40 23.53
C LEU A 132 19.80 -27.49 24.88
N ARG A 133 18.75 -28.31 24.96
CA ARG A 133 18.04 -28.55 26.22
C ARG A 133 18.95 -29.27 27.22
N ILE A 134 19.70 -30.28 26.81
CA ILE A 134 20.65 -31.03 27.66
C ILE A 134 21.76 -30.08 28.15
N TYR A 135 22.42 -29.36 27.24
CA TYR A 135 23.47 -28.40 27.62
C TYR A 135 22.95 -27.29 28.55
N ARG A 136 21.74 -26.76 28.29
CA ARG A 136 21.12 -25.78 29.20
C ARG A 136 20.87 -26.37 30.58
N ASN A 137 20.39 -27.60 30.66
CA ASN A 137 20.15 -28.26 31.94
C ASN A 137 21.46 -28.47 32.71
N ARG A 138 22.55 -28.87 32.02
CA ARG A 138 23.91 -28.98 32.59
C ARG A 138 24.41 -27.63 33.13
N VAL A 139 24.36 -26.58 32.31
CA VAL A 139 24.76 -25.22 32.75
C VAL A 139 23.89 -24.75 33.92
N THR A 140 22.60 -25.05 33.91
CA THR A 140 21.69 -24.72 35.02
C THR A 140 22.06 -25.48 36.30
N ALA A 141 22.46 -26.75 36.20
CA ALA A 141 22.93 -27.52 37.35
C ALA A 141 24.23 -26.94 37.93
N LEU A 142 25.19 -26.57 37.07
CA LEU A 142 26.44 -25.91 37.49
C LEU A 142 26.17 -24.54 38.13
N TYR A 143 25.23 -23.78 37.57
CA TYR A 143 24.77 -22.51 38.13
C TYR A 143 24.17 -22.69 39.54
N LYS A 144 23.30 -23.70 39.72
CA LYS A 144 22.74 -24.04 41.04
C LYS A 144 23.82 -24.46 42.03
N LYS A 145 24.79 -25.30 41.62
CA LYS A 145 25.92 -25.71 42.46
C LYS A 145 26.76 -24.52 42.90
N TYR A 146 27.16 -23.65 41.96
CA TYR A 146 27.91 -22.43 42.26
C TYR A 146 27.16 -21.53 43.25
N ASN A 147 25.87 -21.30 43.03
CA ASN A 147 25.05 -20.48 43.93
C ASN A 147 24.85 -21.13 45.31
N SER A 148 24.70 -22.46 45.38
CA SER A 148 24.59 -23.17 46.65
C SER A 148 25.86 -23.01 47.48
N LEU A 149 27.03 -23.23 46.88
CA LEU A 149 28.32 -23.06 47.56
C LEU A 149 28.52 -21.62 48.05
N LYS A 150 28.09 -20.64 47.24
CA LYS A 150 28.15 -19.22 47.61
C LYS A 150 27.19 -18.85 48.76
N ARG A 151 25.98 -19.43 48.80
CA ARG A 151 25.00 -19.19 49.88
C ARG A 151 25.39 -19.86 51.19
N ASN A 152 26.02 -21.03 51.11
CA ASN A 152 26.38 -21.83 52.28
C ASN A 152 27.71 -21.40 52.93
N GLY A 153 28.40 -20.38 52.40
CA GLY A 153 29.65 -19.88 53.00
C GLY A 153 30.83 -20.85 52.90
N GLU A 154 30.86 -21.69 51.86
CA GLU A 154 31.90 -22.70 51.64
C GLU A 154 33.26 -22.09 51.30
N LEU A 155 34.33 -22.89 51.44
CA LEU A 155 35.72 -22.51 51.20
C LEU A 155 35.90 -21.75 49.87
N GLU A 156 36.54 -20.58 49.90
CA GLU A 156 36.58 -19.65 48.77
C GLU A 156 37.14 -20.29 47.48
N VAL A 157 38.14 -21.17 47.64
CA VAL A 157 38.73 -21.95 46.54
C VAL A 157 37.69 -22.80 45.82
N LEU A 158 36.77 -23.44 46.54
CA LEU A 158 35.70 -24.27 45.97
C LEU A 158 34.65 -23.42 45.24
N VAL A 159 34.30 -22.26 45.81
CA VAL A 159 33.38 -21.30 45.18
C VAL A 159 33.97 -20.75 43.89
N GLN A 160 35.25 -20.38 43.88
CA GLN A 160 35.95 -19.91 42.70
C GLN A 160 36.07 -21.00 41.62
N ALA A 161 36.44 -22.23 41.98
CA ALA A 161 36.53 -23.36 41.05
C ALA A 161 35.17 -23.69 40.40
N ALA A 162 34.09 -23.75 41.18
CA ALA A 162 32.74 -23.96 40.66
C ALA A 162 32.29 -22.80 39.76
N GLY A 163 32.63 -21.56 40.13
CA GLY A 163 32.32 -20.36 39.34
C GLY A 163 33.04 -20.29 38.00
N ILE A 164 34.33 -20.68 37.96
CA ILE A 164 35.11 -20.78 36.71
C ILE A 164 34.48 -21.83 35.78
N THR A 165 34.16 -23.00 36.31
CA THR A 165 33.55 -24.11 35.56
C THR A 165 32.20 -23.70 34.97
N TYR A 166 31.32 -23.10 35.77
CA TYR A 166 30.04 -22.57 35.30
C TYR A 166 30.21 -21.50 34.21
N ARG A 167 31.09 -20.50 34.40
CA ARG A 167 31.30 -19.42 33.43
C ARG A 167 31.83 -19.94 32.09
N LYS A 168 32.73 -20.93 32.11
CA LYS A 168 33.25 -21.60 30.91
C LYS A 168 32.12 -22.28 30.13
N GLU A 169 31.35 -23.13 30.80
CA GLU A 169 30.23 -23.88 30.19
C GLU A 169 29.09 -22.97 29.72
N ARG A 170 28.83 -21.88 30.44
CA ARG A 170 27.90 -20.83 30.02
C ARG A 170 28.33 -20.20 28.70
N SER A 171 29.61 -19.84 28.57
CA SER A 171 30.15 -19.26 27.35
C SER A 171 29.98 -20.23 26.16
N GLU A 172 30.28 -21.51 26.36
CA GLU A 172 30.11 -22.54 25.35
C GLU A 172 28.64 -22.75 24.95
N LEU A 173 27.70 -22.78 25.91
CA LEU A 173 26.27 -22.83 25.61
C LEU A 173 25.81 -21.61 24.80
N LYS A 174 26.32 -20.40 25.10
CA LYS A 174 25.99 -19.20 24.31
C LYS A 174 26.48 -19.31 22.87
N LYS A 175 27.71 -19.81 22.67
CA LYS A 175 28.26 -20.08 21.33
C LYS A 175 27.41 -21.12 20.60
N LEU A 176 27.06 -22.23 21.27
CA LEU A 176 26.23 -23.29 20.71
C LEU A 176 24.83 -22.80 20.33
N ILE A 177 24.18 -21.98 21.16
CA ILE A 177 22.88 -21.35 20.85
C ILE A 177 22.98 -20.49 19.59
N ASN A 178 24.01 -19.66 19.46
CA ASN A 178 24.16 -18.79 18.29
C ASN A 178 24.45 -19.60 17.02
N LEU A 179 25.29 -20.64 17.12
CA LEU A 179 25.61 -21.54 16.02
C LEU A 179 24.38 -22.34 15.56
N THR A 180 23.63 -22.92 16.50
CA THR A 180 22.40 -23.68 16.21
C THR A 180 21.30 -22.78 15.65
N LYS A 181 21.09 -21.57 16.18
CA LYS A 181 20.19 -20.55 15.58
C LYS A 181 20.55 -20.29 14.13
N ARG A 182 21.83 -20.06 13.85
CA ARG A 182 22.31 -19.78 12.50
C ARG A 182 22.08 -20.98 11.57
N LYS A 183 22.56 -22.17 11.92
CA LYS A 183 22.38 -23.38 11.12
C LYS A 183 20.90 -23.70 10.86
N ALA A 184 20.05 -23.58 11.89
CA ALA A 184 18.62 -23.79 11.75
C ALA A 184 18.00 -22.77 10.79
N TRP A 185 18.41 -21.50 10.86
CA TRP A 185 17.93 -20.45 9.97
C TRP A 185 18.38 -20.68 8.52
N GLU A 186 19.65 -21.03 8.31
CA GLU A 186 20.21 -21.37 7.01
C GLU A 186 19.45 -22.55 6.38
N ALA A 187 19.19 -23.61 7.15
CA ALA A 187 18.40 -24.76 6.72
C ALA A 187 16.93 -24.40 6.43
N PHE A 188 16.32 -23.57 7.29
CA PHE A 188 14.94 -23.09 7.10
C PHE A 188 14.80 -22.31 5.80
N CYS A 189 15.69 -21.35 5.52
CA CYS A 189 15.68 -20.56 4.30
C CYS A 189 15.94 -21.43 3.05
N SER A 190 16.86 -22.39 3.13
CA SER A 190 17.20 -23.26 2.00
C SER A 190 16.06 -24.18 1.59
N ARG A 191 15.25 -24.66 2.56
CA ARG A 191 14.06 -25.49 2.30
C ARG A 191 12.79 -24.66 2.02
N TYR A 192 12.86 -23.33 2.07
CA TYR A 192 11.69 -22.47 1.98
C TYR A 192 11.26 -22.23 0.53
N GLN A 193 10.08 -22.71 0.15
CA GLN A 193 9.55 -22.58 -1.22
C GLN A 193 8.36 -21.62 -1.37
N ILE A 194 7.77 -21.13 -0.27
CA ILE A 194 6.55 -20.32 -0.34
C ILE A 194 6.86 -18.92 -0.87
N LYS A 195 6.28 -18.57 -2.03
CA LYS A 195 6.51 -17.32 -2.76
C LYS A 195 6.39 -16.06 -1.91
N TYR A 196 5.34 -15.91 -1.10
CA TYR A 196 5.08 -14.70 -0.30
C TYR A 196 5.01 -14.98 1.21
N GLY A 197 5.85 -15.91 1.67
CA GLY A 197 5.84 -16.43 3.04
C GLY A 197 6.71 -15.66 4.04
N HIS A 198 7.22 -16.37 5.05
CA HIS A 198 8.05 -15.83 6.14
C HIS A 198 9.34 -15.18 5.61
N THR A 199 10.10 -15.88 4.75
CA THR A 199 11.35 -15.34 4.19
C THR A 199 11.10 -14.07 3.35
N PHE A 200 10.02 -14.03 2.57
CA PHE A 200 9.58 -12.81 1.87
C PHE A 200 9.32 -11.66 2.85
N LYS A 201 8.60 -11.92 3.95
CA LYS A 201 8.32 -10.90 4.97
C LYS A 201 9.58 -10.39 5.66
N VAL A 202 10.60 -11.23 5.88
CA VAL A 202 11.92 -10.78 6.35
C VAL A 202 12.58 -9.89 5.30
N ALA A 203 12.75 -10.41 4.08
CA ALA A 203 13.49 -9.75 3.02
C ALA A 203 12.94 -8.33 2.73
N PHE A 204 11.63 -8.19 2.69
CA PHE A 204 10.93 -6.94 2.38
C PHE A 204 10.37 -6.19 3.60
N GLN A 205 10.73 -6.59 4.83
CA GLN A 205 10.25 -5.98 6.09
C GLN A 205 8.73 -5.83 6.17
N LYS A 206 8.00 -6.88 5.77
CA LYS A 206 6.51 -6.93 5.76
C LYS A 206 5.93 -7.62 7.00
N TYR A 207 6.67 -7.68 8.10
CA TYR A 207 6.09 -8.07 9.38
C TYR A 207 5.10 -7.02 9.85
N LYS A 208 3.99 -7.46 10.46
CA LYS A 208 3.05 -6.56 11.13
C LYS A 208 3.84 -5.79 12.17
N ARG A 209 4.04 -4.48 11.96
CA ARG A 209 4.29 -3.56 13.07
C ARG A 209 3.00 -3.58 13.89
N ASN A 210 3.12 -3.78 15.20
CA ASN A 210 1.96 -3.84 16.08
C ASN A 210 1.03 -2.65 15.78
N SER A 211 -0.27 -2.94 15.63
CA SER A 211 -1.33 -1.95 15.47
C SER A 211 -1.63 -1.25 16.81
N ASN A 212 -0.59 -0.97 17.59
CA ASN A 212 -0.73 -0.23 18.82
C ASN A 212 -0.70 1.25 18.42
N LEU A 213 -1.74 1.97 18.84
CA LEU A 213 -1.79 3.43 18.74
C LEU A 213 -0.71 4.01 19.66
N ASN A 214 0.49 4.21 19.12
CA ASN A 214 1.65 4.69 19.88
C ASN A 214 1.69 6.22 19.89
N ILE A 215 0.55 6.84 20.21
CA ILE A 215 0.35 8.29 20.12
C ILE A 215 0.61 8.92 21.48
N ASN A 216 1.22 10.11 21.45
CA ASN A 216 1.37 10.94 22.63
C ASN A 216 0.20 11.92 22.69
N ILE A 217 -0.47 12.01 23.84
CA ILE A 217 -1.54 12.97 24.06
C ILE A 217 -0.97 14.07 24.97
N PRO A 218 -1.04 15.35 24.57
CA PRO A 218 -0.57 16.44 25.41
C PRO A 218 -1.18 16.36 26.81
N ASN A 219 -0.34 16.53 27.84
CA ASN A 219 -0.74 16.56 29.26
C ASN A 219 -1.34 15.25 29.83
N ILE A 220 -1.29 14.13 29.10
CA ILE A 220 -1.73 12.83 29.62
C ILE A 220 -0.58 11.82 29.52
N LEU A 221 -0.05 11.43 30.68
CA LEU A 221 0.99 10.41 30.75
C LEU A 221 0.36 9.01 30.60
N ASN A 222 0.89 8.20 29.69
CA ASN A 222 0.45 6.81 29.45
C ASN A 222 -1.07 6.62 29.28
N PRO A 223 -1.71 7.30 28.29
CA PRO A 223 -3.14 7.14 28.09
C PRO A 223 -3.50 5.69 27.72
N ASP A 224 -4.66 5.25 28.21
CA ASP A 224 -5.24 3.96 27.88
C ASP A 224 -5.65 3.91 26.39
N LEU A 225 -6.03 2.72 25.91
CA LEU A 225 -6.32 2.54 24.49
C LEU A 225 -7.58 3.29 24.05
N ASN A 226 -8.58 3.43 24.94
CA ASN A 226 -9.81 4.16 24.64
C ASN A 226 -9.54 5.66 24.50
N THR A 227 -8.78 6.28 25.42
CA THR A 227 -8.40 7.70 25.29
C THR A 227 -7.59 7.96 24.02
N LYS A 228 -6.66 7.06 23.67
CA LYS A 228 -5.90 7.13 22.40
C LYS A 228 -6.79 7.01 21.17
N ALA A 229 -7.76 6.10 21.19
CA ALA A 229 -8.71 5.92 20.10
C ALA A 229 -9.61 7.16 19.93
N ASN A 230 -10.16 7.69 21.02
CA ASN A 230 -10.96 8.92 21.03
C ASN A 230 -10.16 10.11 20.47
N PHE A 231 -8.94 10.32 20.96
CA PHE A 231 -8.07 11.40 20.47
C PHE A 231 -7.80 11.29 18.96
N MET A 232 -7.57 10.07 18.46
CA MET A 232 -7.39 9.84 17.03
C MET A 232 -8.65 10.10 16.22
N LEU A 233 -9.80 9.61 16.66
CA LEU A 233 -11.07 9.86 15.98
C LEU A 233 -11.36 11.36 15.95
N ASN A 234 -11.17 12.08 17.04
CA ASN A 234 -11.35 13.53 17.11
C ASN A 234 -10.38 14.30 16.19
N SER A 235 -9.13 13.82 16.05
CA SER A 235 -8.15 14.48 15.18
C SER A 235 -8.45 14.31 13.69
N PHE A 236 -9.07 13.21 13.27
CA PHE A 236 -9.36 12.93 11.85
C PHE A 236 -10.79 13.25 11.44
N PHE A 237 -11.72 13.22 12.39
CA PHE A 237 -13.15 13.50 12.20
C PHE A 237 -13.57 14.56 13.21
N PRO A 238 -13.25 15.85 12.98
CA PRO A 238 -13.65 16.93 13.88
C PRO A 238 -15.16 17.17 13.81
N ASP A 239 -15.71 17.74 14.87
CA ASP A 239 -17.13 18.10 14.93
C ASP A 239 -17.34 19.42 14.17
N TYR A 240 -18.43 19.48 13.40
CA TYR A 240 -18.86 20.65 12.63
C TYR A 240 -20.38 20.74 12.67
N ALA A 241 -20.91 21.96 12.64
CA ALA A 241 -22.35 22.19 12.51
C ALA A 241 -22.84 21.69 11.15
N LEU A 242 -24.01 21.05 11.15
CA LEU A 242 -24.65 20.47 9.97
C LEU A 242 -26.00 21.13 9.66
N ASP A 243 -26.34 22.24 10.33
CA ASP A 243 -27.68 22.84 10.29
C ASP A 243 -28.22 22.99 8.85
N GLU A 244 -27.44 23.60 7.93
CA GLU A 244 -27.83 23.77 6.52
C GLU A 244 -27.94 22.45 5.73
N PHE A 245 -27.16 21.43 6.10
CA PHE A 245 -27.20 20.13 5.45
C PHE A 245 -28.39 19.29 5.94
N ASP A 246 -28.66 19.30 7.24
CA ASP A 246 -29.73 18.53 7.86
C ASP A 246 -31.13 19.03 7.43
N ASP A 247 -31.25 20.29 7.02
CA ASP A 247 -32.48 20.91 6.52
C ASP A 247 -32.80 20.59 5.04
N LEU A 248 -31.93 19.88 4.32
CA LEU A 248 -32.14 19.57 2.89
C LEU A 248 -33.32 18.58 2.68
N VAL A 249 -34.27 18.97 1.82
CA VAL A 249 -35.43 18.16 1.44
C VAL A 249 -35.40 17.86 -0.06
N PHE A 250 -35.64 16.60 -0.43
CA PHE A 250 -35.64 16.14 -1.82
C PHE A 250 -36.99 15.60 -2.23
N SER A 251 -37.37 15.82 -3.49
CA SER A 251 -38.59 15.23 -4.05
C SER A 251 -38.47 13.71 -4.20
N SER A 252 -39.61 13.01 -4.15
CA SER A 252 -39.65 11.56 -4.35
C SER A 252 -39.45 11.22 -5.82
N GLN A 253 -38.21 10.89 -6.20
CA GLN A 253 -37.84 10.35 -7.50
C GLN A 253 -37.03 9.07 -7.32
N SER A 254 -37.25 8.09 -8.17
CA SER A 254 -36.52 6.82 -8.15
C SER A 254 -35.29 6.85 -9.05
N LEU A 255 -34.24 6.14 -8.65
CA LEU A 255 -33.13 5.79 -9.53
C LEU A 255 -33.54 4.68 -10.49
N ARG A 256 -32.79 4.51 -11.59
CA ARG A 256 -32.99 3.39 -12.52
C ARG A 256 -32.76 2.07 -11.77
N GLU A 257 -33.68 1.13 -11.93
CA GLU A 257 -33.50 -0.20 -11.35
C GLU A 257 -32.30 -0.93 -11.97
N ILE A 258 -31.62 -1.69 -11.12
CA ILE A 258 -30.50 -2.53 -11.49
C ILE A 258 -31.00 -3.87 -11.99
N THR A 259 -30.36 -4.38 -13.03
CA THR A 259 -30.63 -5.70 -13.59
C THR A 259 -29.76 -6.78 -12.96
N ILE A 260 -30.23 -8.03 -13.04
CA ILE A 260 -29.46 -9.21 -12.62
C ILE A 260 -28.13 -9.32 -13.38
N LEU A 261 -28.08 -8.89 -14.64
CA LEU A 261 -26.88 -8.93 -15.48
C LEU A 261 -25.80 -7.97 -14.96
N GLU A 262 -26.18 -6.74 -14.58
CA GLU A 262 -25.26 -5.77 -13.97
C GLU A 262 -24.65 -6.31 -12.66
N ILE A 263 -25.47 -6.99 -11.84
CA ILE A 263 -25.00 -7.63 -10.60
C ILE A 263 -24.07 -8.81 -10.89
N ASP A 264 -24.38 -9.62 -11.90
CA ASP A 264 -23.56 -10.77 -12.31
C ASP A 264 -22.17 -10.32 -12.80
N ASP A 265 -22.11 -9.27 -13.64
CA ASP A 265 -20.85 -8.67 -14.08
C ASP A 265 -20.04 -8.08 -12.92
N LEU A 266 -20.71 -7.38 -12.01
CA LEU A 266 -20.07 -6.87 -10.79
C LEU A 266 -19.41 -7.99 -9.99
N PHE A 267 -20.11 -9.11 -9.75
CA PHE A 267 -19.54 -10.24 -8.99
C PHE A 267 -18.38 -10.94 -9.71
N LYS A 268 -18.38 -11.00 -11.05
CA LYS A 268 -17.24 -11.51 -11.84
C LYS A 268 -15.99 -10.66 -11.64
N ASN A 269 -16.17 -9.34 -11.50
CA ASN A 269 -15.09 -8.37 -11.34
C ASN A 269 -14.64 -8.15 -9.88
N LEU A 270 -15.40 -8.64 -8.89
CA LEU A 270 -15.06 -8.51 -7.48
C LEU A 270 -13.85 -9.38 -7.07
N LYS A 271 -12.80 -8.73 -6.56
CA LYS A 271 -11.60 -9.41 -6.04
C LYS A 271 -11.88 -10.02 -4.66
N GLY A 272 -11.73 -11.34 -4.55
CA GLY A 272 -11.84 -12.05 -3.28
C GLY A 272 -10.73 -11.73 -2.27
N GLY A 273 -10.98 -12.04 -0.98
CA GLY A 273 -9.99 -11.90 0.10
C GLY A 273 -9.77 -10.49 0.64
N LYS A 274 -10.72 -9.58 0.40
CA LYS A 274 -10.74 -8.23 1.01
C LYS A 274 -11.21 -8.30 2.46
N ALA A 275 -10.72 -7.39 3.30
CA ALA A 275 -11.13 -7.29 4.69
C ALA A 275 -12.57 -6.75 4.77
N PRO A 276 -13.46 -7.42 5.55
CA PRO A 276 -14.83 -6.95 5.76
C PRO A 276 -14.89 -5.77 6.74
N GLY A 277 -16.07 -5.15 6.86
CA GLY A 277 -16.36 -4.10 7.84
C GLY A 277 -16.59 -4.65 9.25
N LEU A 278 -17.34 -3.89 10.08
CA LEU A 278 -17.74 -4.31 11.42
C LEU A 278 -18.60 -5.59 11.41
N ASP A 279 -19.35 -5.79 10.33
CA ASP A 279 -20.24 -6.94 10.12
C ASP A 279 -19.51 -8.29 9.97
N ARG A 280 -18.22 -8.26 9.63
CA ARG A 280 -17.39 -9.43 9.29
C ARG A 280 -17.88 -10.24 8.08
N ILE A 281 -18.76 -9.67 7.26
CA ILE A 281 -19.30 -10.33 6.06
C ILE A 281 -18.43 -9.96 4.84
N ASP A 282 -17.91 -10.97 4.14
CA ASP A 282 -17.11 -10.77 2.92
C ASP A 282 -17.94 -10.89 1.63
N TYR A 283 -17.37 -10.47 0.49
CA TYR A 283 -18.04 -10.57 -0.81
C TYR A 283 -18.44 -11.99 -1.21
N ASN A 284 -17.72 -13.01 -0.72
CA ASN A 284 -18.05 -14.39 -1.08
C ASN A 284 -19.34 -14.86 -0.42
N ILE A 285 -19.66 -14.37 0.78
CA ILE A 285 -20.95 -14.63 1.43
C ILE A 285 -22.09 -14.06 0.60
N TRP A 286 -21.99 -12.79 0.17
CA TRP A 286 -22.98 -12.17 -0.73
C TRP A 286 -23.11 -12.90 -2.06
N LEU A 287 -21.99 -13.37 -2.63
CA LEU A 287 -22.00 -14.19 -3.84
C LEU A 287 -22.77 -15.51 -3.64
N GLN A 288 -22.70 -16.14 -2.46
CA GLN A 288 -23.50 -17.34 -2.19
C GLN A 288 -25.00 -17.03 -2.12
N LEU A 289 -25.37 -15.88 -1.55
CA LEU A 289 -26.78 -15.45 -1.50
C LEU A 289 -27.31 -15.08 -2.87
N PHE A 290 -26.53 -14.36 -3.69
CA PHE A 290 -26.88 -14.09 -5.08
C PHE A 290 -27.08 -15.38 -5.88
N LYS A 291 -26.24 -16.40 -5.66
CA LYS A 291 -26.40 -17.72 -6.30
C LYS A 291 -27.58 -18.52 -5.77
N LEU A 292 -28.01 -18.28 -4.53
CA LEU A 292 -29.17 -18.95 -3.94
C LEU A 292 -30.46 -18.48 -4.63
N ASN A 293 -30.62 -17.17 -4.77
CA ASN A 293 -31.76 -16.57 -5.47
C ASN A 293 -31.35 -15.21 -6.05
N LYS A 294 -31.23 -15.14 -7.38
CA LYS A 294 -30.80 -13.93 -8.09
C LYS A 294 -31.84 -12.81 -8.01
N ASN A 295 -33.13 -13.15 -8.11
CA ASN A 295 -34.23 -12.19 -8.08
C ASN A 295 -34.28 -11.51 -6.73
N PHE A 296 -34.34 -12.27 -5.63
CA PHE A 296 -34.37 -11.72 -4.28
C PHE A 296 -33.17 -10.80 -3.99
N PHE A 297 -31.97 -11.16 -4.42
CA PHE A 297 -30.80 -10.30 -4.24
C PHE A 297 -30.88 -9.00 -5.08
N CYS A 298 -31.46 -9.08 -6.27
CA CYS A 298 -31.76 -7.93 -7.11
C CYS A 298 -32.80 -7.02 -6.43
N ASP A 299 -33.87 -7.61 -5.88
CA ASP A 299 -34.94 -6.89 -5.18
C ASP A 299 -34.40 -6.12 -3.97
N ILE A 300 -33.52 -6.75 -3.17
CA ILE A 300 -32.82 -6.09 -2.06
C ILE A 300 -32.12 -4.81 -2.51
N ILE A 301 -31.39 -4.88 -3.62
CA ILE A 301 -30.67 -3.73 -4.17
C ILE A 301 -31.68 -2.71 -4.71
N ASN A 302 -32.66 -3.14 -5.51
CA ASN A 302 -33.61 -2.25 -6.17
C ASN A 302 -34.53 -1.53 -5.18
N VAL A 303 -34.78 -2.07 -3.99
CA VAL A 303 -35.42 -1.31 -2.91
C VAL A 303 -34.66 -0.01 -2.61
N CYS A 304 -33.32 -0.03 -2.54
CA CYS A 304 -32.54 1.19 -2.33
C CYS A 304 -32.65 2.17 -3.49
N PHE A 305 -32.73 1.68 -4.73
CA PHE A 305 -32.79 2.53 -5.93
C PHE A 305 -34.18 3.12 -6.13
N ARG A 306 -35.25 2.35 -5.90
CA ARG A 306 -36.64 2.82 -5.95
C ARG A 306 -36.89 3.99 -4.99
N PHE A 307 -36.34 3.90 -3.78
CA PHE A 307 -36.48 4.94 -2.76
C PHE A 307 -35.36 5.99 -2.78
N SER A 308 -34.37 5.86 -3.68
CA SER A 308 -33.18 6.71 -3.72
C SER A 308 -32.53 6.85 -2.32
N TYR A 309 -32.41 5.73 -1.60
CA TYR A 309 -32.05 5.71 -0.19
C TYR A 309 -30.96 4.67 0.11
N PHE A 310 -29.90 5.12 0.78
CA PHE A 310 -28.80 4.27 1.24
C PHE A 310 -29.00 3.86 2.71
N PRO A 311 -29.15 2.57 3.05
CA PRO A 311 -29.52 2.13 4.41
C PRO A 311 -28.49 2.48 5.50
N ILE A 312 -28.96 2.88 6.70
CA ILE A 312 -28.15 3.29 7.86
C ILE A 312 -27.14 2.21 8.26
N THR A 313 -27.58 0.95 8.32
CA THR A 313 -26.73 -0.18 8.70
C THR A 313 -25.53 -0.40 7.77
N LEU A 314 -25.58 0.14 6.55
CA LEU A 314 -24.50 0.04 5.57
C LEU A 314 -23.54 1.26 5.59
N ARG A 315 -23.87 2.33 6.32
CA ARG A 315 -23.09 3.59 6.38
C ARG A 315 -21.87 3.48 7.29
N ASN A 316 -21.98 2.73 8.38
CA ASN A 316 -21.00 2.73 9.46
C ASN A 316 -19.67 2.05 9.07
N ALA A 317 -18.55 2.66 9.41
CA ALA A 317 -17.22 2.17 9.00
C ALA A 317 -16.36 1.72 10.18
N LYS A 318 -15.66 0.59 10.03
CA LYS A 318 -14.54 0.24 10.92
C LYS A 318 -13.30 1.02 10.50
N VAL A 319 -12.75 1.87 11.36
CA VAL A 319 -11.52 2.62 11.07
C VAL A 319 -10.28 1.80 11.46
N PHE A 320 -9.27 1.84 10.59
CA PHE A 320 -7.95 1.29 10.84
C PHE A 320 -6.88 2.35 10.54
N PHE A 321 -6.09 2.72 11.56
CA PHE A 321 -5.05 3.71 11.41
C PHE A 321 -3.76 3.09 10.87
N LEU A 322 -3.41 3.45 9.63
CA LEU A 322 -2.21 2.96 8.95
C LEU A 322 -1.08 3.98 9.07
N LEU A 323 -0.02 3.64 9.81
CA LEU A 323 1.16 4.50 9.93
C LEU A 323 1.87 4.69 8.58
N LYS A 324 2.10 5.95 8.20
CA LYS A 324 2.88 6.33 7.02
C LYS A 324 4.34 5.87 7.21
N PRO A 325 4.95 5.23 6.21
CA PRO A 325 6.33 4.74 6.34
C PRO A 325 7.32 5.85 6.71
N GLY A 326 8.13 5.60 7.76
CA GLY A 326 9.18 6.52 8.19
C GLY A 326 8.70 7.77 8.94
N ARG A 327 7.42 7.88 9.26
CA ARG A 327 6.86 8.97 10.08
C ARG A 327 6.82 8.59 11.56
N ASP A 328 6.85 9.61 12.41
CA ASP A 328 6.81 9.46 13.86
C ASP A 328 5.43 8.93 14.31
N PRO A 329 5.35 7.74 14.94
CA PRO A 329 4.09 7.18 15.41
C PRO A 329 3.44 7.97 16.55
N SER A 330 4.13 8.94 17.16
CA SER A 330 3.61 9.74 18.26
C SER A 330 2.57 10.78 17.83
N VAL A 331 2.53 11.14 16.54
CA VAL A 331 1.71 12.22 15.99
C VAL A 331 0.54 11.68 15.15
N PRO A 332 -0.71 12.16 15.32
CA PRO A 332 -1.87 11.73 14.52
C PRO A 332 -1.67 11.85 13.01
N ASN A 333 -1.14 12.97 12.52
CA ASN A 333 -0.91 13.23 11.08
C ASN A 333 0.03 12.23 10.40
N SER A 334 0.76 11.42 11.17
CA SER A 334 1.58 10.32 10.66
C SER A 334 0.75 9.11 10.23
N TYR A 335 -0.52 9.03 10.57
CA TYR A 335 -1.42 7.93 10.21
C TYR A 335 -2.32 8.30 9.03
N ARG A 336 -2.94 7.28 8.43
CA ARG A 336 -4.08 7.39 7.51
C ARG A 336 -5.28 6.63 8.08
N PRO A 337 -6.46 7.23 8.20
CA PRO A 337 -7.65 6.55 8.68
C PRO A 337 -8.29 5.73 7.54
N ILE A 338 -8.03 4.41 7.49
CA ILE A 338 -8.65 3.55 6.46
C ILE A 338 -10.03 3.08 6.96
N CYS A 339 -11.07 3.42 6.22
CA CYS A 339 -12.45 3.06 6.53
C CYS A 339 -12.85 1.74 5.85
N LEU A 340 -13.07 0.70 6.64
CA LEU A 340 -13.59 -0.60 6.19
C LEU A 340 -15.12 -0.60 6.31
N LEU A 341 -15.79 -0.40 5.17
CA LEU A 341 -17.24 -0.41 5.06
C LEU A 341 -17.82 -1.82 4.89
N PRO A 342 -19.10 -2.02 5.25
CA PRO A 342 -19.87 -3.21 4.92
C PRO A 342 -19.75 -3.55 3.44
N THR A 343 -19.53 -4.83 3.14
CA THR A 343 -19.29 -5.25 1.75
C THR A 343 -20.54 -5.15 0.88
N LEU A 344 -21.74 -5.28 1.46
CA LEU A 344 -23.01 -5.03 0.76
C LEU A 344 -23.16 -3.56 0.37
N GLY A 345 -22.85 -2.63 1.28
CA GLY A 345 -22.83 -1.20 0.98
C GLY A 345 -21.92 -0.88 -0.21
N LYS A 346 -20.73 -1.50 -0.27
CA LYS A 346 -19.81 -1.34 -1.41
C LYS A 346 -20.34 -1.92 -2.72
N ILE A 347 -21.21 -2.93 -2.69
CA ILE A 347 -21.88 -3.45 -3.90
C ILE A 347 -22.89 -2.40 -4.39
N ILE A 348 -23.71 -1.87 -3.49
CA ILE A 348 -24.70 -0.83 -3.80
C ILE A 348 -24.01 0.45 -4.32
N GLU A 349 -22.94 0.91 -3.68
CA GLU A 349 -22.12 2.04 -4.15
C GLU A 349 -21.64 1.84 -5.60
N ARG A 350 -21.13 0.65 -5.93
CA ARG A 350 -20.63 0.35 -7.29
C ARG A 350 -21.71 0.43 -8.35
N LEU A 351 -22.91 -0.05 -8.02
CA LEU A 351 -24.04 0.00 -8.93
C LEU A 351 -24.54 1.43 -9.09
N PHE A 352 -24.60 2.21 -8.01
CA PHE A 352 -24.98 3.62 -8.06
C PHE A 352 -24.00 4.47 -8.88
N ILE A 353 -22.70 4.20 -8.79
CA ILE A 353 -21.66 4.91 -9.55
C ILE A 353 -21.91 4.88 -11.06
N THR A 354 -22.54 3.82 -11.60
CA THR A 354 -22.85 3.74 -13.02
C THR A 354 -23.78 4.87 -13.46
N GLN A 355 -24.86 5.10 -12.72
CA GLN A 355 -25.83 6.17 -12.99
C GLN A 355 -25.27 7.56 -12.67
N PHE A 356 -24.48 7.68 -11.59
CA PHE A 356 -23.81 8.94 -11.24
C PHE A 356 -22.83 9.38 -12.33
N ASN A 357 -22.00 8.46 -12.83
CA ASN A 357 -21.03 8.76 -13.89
C ASN A 357 -21.71 8.97 -15.24
N GLU A 358 -22.83 8.30 -15.52
CA GLU A 358 -23.64 8.53 -16.71
C GLU A 358 -24.11 9.99 -16.75
N PHE A 359 -24.70 10.49 -15.66
CA PHE A 359 -25.10 11.89 -15.55
C PHE A 359 -23.92 12.86 -15.74
N ILE A 360 -22.79 12.60 -15.05
CA ILE A 360 -21.57 13.41 -15.18
C ILE A 360 -21.07 13.44 -16.63
N SER A 361 -21.11 12.31 -17.33
CA SER A 361 -20.56 12.18 -18.68
C SER A 361 -21.45 12.88 -19.69
N LEU A 362 -22.77 12.72 -19.59
CA LEU A 362 -23.75 13.38 -20.45
C LEU A 362 -23.62 14.92 -20.39
N HIS A 363 -23.30 15.46 -19.22
CA HIS A 363 -23.17 16.90 -19.01
C HIS A 363 -21.71 17.39 -19.03
N SER A 364 -20.74 16.53 -19.35
CA SER A 364 -19.30 16.86 -19.38
C SER A 364 -18.77 17.52 -18.10
N LEU A 365 -19.23 17.08 -16.93
CA LEU A 365 -18.97 17.73 -15.63
C LEU A 365 -17.61 17.39 -15.01
N VAL A 366 -16.75 16.65 -15.72
CA VAL A 366 -15.38 16.35 -15.28
C VAL A 366 -14.39 16.73 -16.36
N HIS A 367 -13.51 17.66 -16.03
CA HIS A 367 -12.52 18.23 -16.92
C HIS A 367 -11.58 17.15 -17.49
N PRO A 368 -11.20 17.18 -18.78
CA PRO A 368 -10.28 16.21 -19.39
C PRO A 368 -8.93 16.06 -18.68
N HIS A 369 -8.44 17.14 -18.05
CA HIS A 369 -7.19 17.13 -17.28
C HIS A 369 -7.31 16.60 -15.84
N GLN A 370 -8.46 16.04 -15.44
CA GLN A 370 -8.54 15.15 -14.28
C GLN A 370 -8.16 13.75 -14.74
N PHE A 371 -7.12 13.17 -14.16
CA PHE A 371 -6.64 11.82 -14.50
C PHE A 371 -6.85 10.80 -13.37
N GLY A 372 -7.08 11.25 -12.14
CA GLY A 372 -7.27 10.36 -10.99
C GLY A 372 -8.63 9.66 -11.02
N PHE A 373 -8.68 8.39 -10.64
CA PHE A 373 -9.92 7.61 -10.50
C PHE A 373 -10.86 7.62 -11.72
N ARG A 374 -10.30 7.80 -12.92
CA ARG A 374 -11.04 7.72 -14.18
C ARG A 374 -10.70 6.46 -14.93
N GLU A 375 -11.68 5.95 -15.64
CA GLU A 375 -11.48 4.87 -16.59
C GLU A 375 -10.50 5.29 -17.68
N LEU A 376 -9.73 4.33 -18.18
CA LEU A 376 -8.71 4.51 -19.23
C LEU A 376 -7.60 5.53 -18.90
N SER A 377 -7.51 5.99 -17.66
CA SER A 377 -6.47 6.89 -17.16
C SER A 377 -5.55 6.20 -16.15
N ASN A 378 -4.28 6.63 -16.11
CA ASN A 378 -3.31 6.14 -15.13
C ASN A 378 -2.21 7.19 -14.88
N CYS A 379 -1.36 6.94 -13.87
CA CYS A 379 -0.25 7.83 -13.52
C CYS A 379 0.69 8.11 -14.71
N GLU A 380 0.99 7.12 -15.55
CA GLU A 380 1.93 7.28 -16.66
C GLU A 380 1.37 8.18 -17.76
N VAL A 381 0.08 8.05 -18.07
CA VAL A 381 -0.64 8.95 -19.00
C VAL A 381 -0.61 10.38 -18.48
N ALA A 382 -0.96 10.59 -17.20
CA ALA A 382 -0.96 11.91 -16.58
C ALA A 382 0.43 12.57 -16.61
N VAL A 383 1.48 11.82 -16.24
CA VAL A 383 2.85 12.36 -16.26
C VAL A 383 3.33 12.61 -17.70
N ASN A 384 3.02 11.72 -18.65
CA ASN A 384 3.37 11.92 -20.06
C ASN A 384 2.74 13.20 -20.63
N HIS A 385 1.45 13.42 -20.36
CA HIS A 385 0.72 14.62 -20.78
C HIS A 385 1.37 15.89 -20.20
N LEU A 386 1.63 15.91 -18.88
CA LEU A 386 2.29 17.00 -18.19
C LEU A 386 3.69 17.31 -18.79
N VAL A 387 4.51 16.28 -18.98
CA VAL A 387 5.88 16.44 -19.52
C VAL A 387 5.85 16.94 -20.96
N THR A 388 4.89 16.47 -21.77
CA THR A 388 4.71 16.93 -23.15
C THR A 388 4.33 18.41 -23.18
N LYS A 389 3.40 18.85 -22.33
CA LYS A 389 3.04 20.27 -22.19
C LYS A 389 4.23 21.13 -21.76
N ILE A 390 5.01 20.68 -20.76
CA ILE A 390 6.22 21.39 -20.32
C ILE A 390 7.22 21.54 -21.46
N LYS A 391 7.47 20.47 -22.23
CA LYS A 391 8.39 20.50 -23.38
C LYS A 391 7.94 21.51 -24.44
N ALA A 392 6.67 21.47 -24.83
CA ALA A 392 6.10 22.40 -25.80
C ALA A 392 6.20 23.86 -25.32
N SER A 393 5.83 24.15 -24.07
CA SER A 393 5.93 25.51 -23.49
C SER A 393 7.37 26.02 -23.33
N ARG A 394 8.36 25.12 -23.30
CA ARG A 394 9.78 25.46 -23.19
C ARG A 394 10.40 25.93 -24.51
N GLU A 395 9.71 25.73 -25.64
CA GLU A 395 10.07 26.22 -26.98
C GLU A 395 9.79 27.72 -27.12
N GLY A 396 10.34 28.53 -26.23
CA GLY A 396 10.08 29.96 -26.27
C GLY A 396 10.24 30.66 -24.94
N CYS A 397 9.81 29.98 -23.90
CA CYS A 397 9.55 30.58 -22.61
C CYS A 397 10.25 29.80 -21.48
N HIS A 398 10.47 30.49 -20.37
CA HIS A 398 10.70 29.83 -19.09
C HIS A 398 9.40 29.21 -18.61
N VAL A 399 9.46 28.01 -18.04
CA VAL A 399 8.28 27.27 -17.57
C VAL A 399 8.41 27.02 -16.07
N ALA A 400 7.34 27.20 -15.31
CA ALA A 400 7.24 26.79 -13.92
C ALA A 400 6.25 25.64 -13.82
N LEU A 401 6.66 24.54 -13.19
CA LEU A 401 5.78 23.49 -12.69
C LEU A 401 5.63 23.66 -11.19
N VAL A 402 4.42 23.90 -10.71
CA VAL A 402 4.09 23.97 -9.28
C VAL A 402 3.21 22.78 -8.91
N SER A 403 3.64 22.00 -7.92
CA SER A 403 2.84 20.91 -7.35
C SER A 403 2.20 21.42 -6.07
N VAL A 404 0.87 21.48 -6.06
CA VAL A 404 0.06 21.96 -4.93
C VAL A 404 -0.53 20.74 -4.23
N ASP A 405 -0.33 20.65 -2.91
CA ASP A 405 -0.84 19.57 -2.05
C ASP A 405 -2.02 20.12 -1.24
N ILE A 406 -3.13 19.37 -1.21
CA ILE A 406 -4.33 19.75 -0.44
C ILE A 406 -4.31 19.03 0.90
N ARG A 407 -4.55 19.79 1.97
CA ARG A 407 -4.56 19.22 3.32
C ARG A 407 -5.80 18.34 3.49
N ALA A 408 -5.58 17.05 3.76
CA ALA A 408 -6.62 16.09 4.10
C ALA A 408 -7.83 16.09 3.12
N ALA A 409 -7.54 16.15 1.81
CA ALA A 409 -8.50 16.26 0.71
C ALA A 409 -9.85 15.53 0.93
N PHE A 410 -9.84 14.20 0.91
CA PHE A 410 -11.06 13.39 1.08
C PHE A 410 -11.78 13.62 2.41
N ASP A 411 -11.05 13.89 3.48
CA ASP A 411 -11.62 14.14 4.81
C ASP A 411 -12.18 15.57 4.94
N SER A 412 -11.82 16.46 4.00
CA SER A 412 -12.14 17.89 4.01
C SER A 412 -13.24 18.28 3.02
N LEU A 413 -13.78 17.33 2.24
CA LEU A 413 -14.91 17.58 1.35
C LEU A 413 -16.11 18.07 2.17
N ASP A 414 -16.56 19.27 1.89
CA ASP A 414 -17.66 19.91 2.61
C ASP A 414 -19.01 19.52 1.97
N TRP A 415 -19.93 19.04 2.80
CA TRP A 415 -21.20 18.50 2.31
C TRP A 415 -22.15 19.61 1.85
N VAL A 416 -22.19 20.75 2.54
CA VAL A 416 -23.03 21.89 2.13
C VAL A 416 -22.56 22.41 0.78
N VAL A 417 -21.25 22.60 0.62
CA VAL A 417 -20.67 23.03 -0.66
C VAL A 417 -20.93 22.00 -1.76
N LEU A 418 -20.81 20.69 -1.46
CA LEU A 418 -21.09 19.64 -2.45
C LEU A 418 -22.53 19.72 -2.97
N PHE A 419 -23.52 19.92 -2.09
CA PHE A 419 -24.92 20.03 -2.49
C PHE A 419 -25.21 21.34 -3.22
N GLY A 420 -24.59 22.46 -2.82
CA GLY A 420 -24.65 23.70 -3.59
C GLY A 420 -24.08 23.55 -5.01
N LEU A 421 -23.04 22.72 -5.19
CA LEU A 421 -22.54 22.36 -6.52
C LEU A 421 -23.51 21.46 -7.28
N PHE A 422 -24.18 20.51 -6.62
CA PHE A 422 -25.22 19.71 -7.25
C PHE A 422 -26.36 20.58 -7.78
N ASP A 423 -26.79 21.58 -7.03
CA ASP A 423 -27.81 22.52 -7.47
C ASP A 423 -27.30 23.40 -8.63
N LYS A 424 -26.07 23.92 -8.55
CA LYS A 424 -25.43 24.67 -9.64
C LYS A 424 -25.41 23.89 -10.97
N TYR A 425 -25.20 22.58 -10.92
CA TYR A 425 -25.12 21.72 -12.10
C TYR A 425 -26.42 20.95 -12.39
N ASN A 426 -27.55 21.33 -11.76
CA ASN A 426 -28.87 20.74 -11.97
C ASN A 426 -28.90 19.21 -11.81
N PHE A 427 -28.26 18.69 -10.76
CA PHE A 427 -28.33 17.26 -10.46
C PHE A 427 -29.76 16.82 -10.14
N PRO A 428 -30.21 15.68 -10.70
CA PRO A 428 -31.49 15.07 -10.40
C PRO A 428 -31.69 14.82 -8.89
N GLU A 429 -32.93 15.00 -8.44
CA GLU A 429 -33.33 14.86 -7.03
C GLU A 429 -33.08 13.44 -6.50
N ASN A 430 -33.28 12.41 -7.33
CA ASN A 430 -32.98 11.01 -6.98
C ASN A 430 -31.48 10.78 -6.66
N ILE A 431 -30.56 11.36 -7.45
CA ILE A 431 -29.11 11.26 -7.23
C ILE A 431 -28.73 12.03 -5.95
N LYS A 432 -29.26 13.25 -5.78
CA LYS A 432 -29.02 14.08 -4.58
C LYS A 432 -29.53 13.37 -3.31
N SER A 433 -30.75 12.82 -3.33
CA SER A 433 -31.35 12.11 -2.19
C SER A 433 -30.55 10.85 -1.79
N PHE A 434 -30.04 10.11 -2.78
CA PHE A 434 -29.21 8.94 -2.52
C PHE A 434 -27.86 9.33 -1.88
N ILE A 435 -27.19 10.36 -2.41
CA ILE A 435 -25.91 10.84 -1.85
C ILE A 435 -26.12 11.44 -0.46
N TYR A 436 -27.23 12.14 -0.24
CA TYR A 436 -27.60 12.70 1.05
C TYR A 436 -27.70 11.58 2.09
N SER A 437 -28.57 10.59 1.83
CA SER A 437 -28.70 9.44 2.72
C SER A 437 -27.40 8.65 2.91
N TYR A 438 -26.53 8.58 1.90
CA TYR A 438 -25.21 7.96 2.01
C TYR A 438 -24.24 8.69 2.98
N LEU A 439 -24.37 10.02 3.10
CA LEU A 439 -23.52 10.87 3.95
C LEU A 439 -24.12 11.06 5.36
N SER A 440 -25.44 11.25 5.48
CA SER A 440 -26.12 11.56 6.75
C SER A 440 -26.04 10.43 7.78
N ASN A 441 -26.03 10.80 9.07
CA ASN A 441 -26.03 9.87 10.22
C ASN A 441 -24.92 8.81 10.17
N ARG A 442 -23.76 9.20 9.63
CA ARG A 442 -22.63 8.31 9.43
C ARG A 442 -21.76 8.26 10.68
N THR A 443 -21.37 7.06 11.08
CA THR A 443 -20.41 6.86 12.17
C THR A 443 -19.17 6.09 11.74
N VAL A 444 -18.06 6.39 12.42
CA VAL A 444 -16.78 5.69 12.33
C VAL A 444 -16.46 5.05 13.67
N SER A 445 -16.08 3.79 13.66
CA SER A 445 -15.82 3.02 14.87
C SER A 445 -14.43 2.39 14.88
N PHE A 446 -13.75 2.48 16.02
CA PHE A 446 -12.48 1.84 16.28
C PHE A 446 -12.65 0.78 17.39
N PRO A 447 -12.48 -0.53 17.09
CA PRO A 447 -12.61 -1.57 18.11
C PRO A 447 -11.38 -1.59 19.04
N VAL A 448 -11.64 -1.54 20.34
CA VAL A 448 -10.67 -1.51 21.44
C VAL A 448 -10.87 -2.74 22.32
N LEU A 449 -10.11 -3.81 22.09
CA LEU A 449 -10.20 -5.07 22.85
C LEU A 449 -11.65 -5.63 22.93
N ASN A 450 -12.37 -5.34 24.02
CA ASN A 450 -13.74 -5.77 24.28
C ASN A 450 -14.79 -4.65 24.10
N ASP A 451 -14.36 -3.46 23.70
CA ASP A 451 -15.18 -2.26 23.56
C ASP A 451 -15.07 -1.67 22.14
N VAL A 452 -15.94 -0.74 21.79
CA VAL A 452 -15.95 -0.03 20.51
C VAL A 452 -16.13 1.46 20.74
N VAL A 453 -15.09 2.22 20.40
CA VAL A 453 -15.17 3.69 20.40
C VAL A 453 -15.74 4.14 19.06
N SER A 454 -16.81 4.94 19.06
CA SER A 454 -17.45 5.43 17.84
C SER A 454 -17.57 6.95 17.84
N LYS A 455 -17.55 7.56 16.64
CA LYS A 455 -17.76 8.99 16.44
C LYS A 455 -18.61 9.26 15.19
N GLY A 456 -19.46 10.28 15.25
CA GLY A 456 -20.17 10.82 14.10
C GLY A 456 -19.21 11.47 13.09
N VAL A 457 -19.60 11.49 11.81
CA VAL A 457 -18.87 12.16 10.74
C VAL A 457 -19.76 13.27 10.20
N CYS A 458 -19.22 14.49 10.14
CA CYS A 458 -19.96 15.67 9.64
C CYS A 458 -19.35 16.26 8.36
N ARG A 459 -18.30 15.65 7.82
CA ARG A 459 -17.67 16.07 6.56
C ARG A 459 -16.82 14.96 5.97
N GLY A 460 -16.41 15.18 4.73
CA GLY A 460 -15.51 14.29 4.01
C GLY A 460 -16.22 13.05 3.51
N CYS A 461 -15.43 12.17 2.89
CA CYS A 461 -15.88 10.86 2.45
C CYS A 461 -14.96 9.77 3.04
N PRO A 462 -15.51 8.61 3.42
CA PRO A 462 -14.73 7.54 4.05
C PRO A 462 -13.62 7.01 3.13
N GLN A 463 -12.37 7.01 3.61
CA GLN A 463 -11.21 6.51 2.87
C GLN A 463 -11.23 4.97 2.73
N GLY A 464 -12.00 4.49 1.77
CA GLY A 464 -12.28 3.07 1.52
C GLY A 464 -13.64 2.80 0.87
N SER A 465 -14.47 3.83 0.73
CA SER A 465 -15.63 3.87 -0.17
C SER A 465 -15.21 3.76 -1.63
N VAL A 466 -16.12 3.23 -2.43
CA VAL A 466 -15.99 3.18 -3.89
C VAL A 466 -16.54 4.44 -4.53
N LEU A 467 -17.58 5.07 -3.94
CA LEU A 467 -18.20 6.30 -4.42
C LEU A 467 -17.35 7.56 -4.13
N ALA A 468 -16.65 7.59 -3.00
CA ALA A 468 -15.87 8.75 -2.54
C ALA A 468 -14.93 9.38 -3.59
N PRO A 469 -14.16 8.60 -4.40
CA PRO A 469 -13.33 9.16 -5.45
C PRO A 469 -14.09 9.89 -6.56
N HIS A 470 -15.31 9.47 -6.88
CA HIS A 470 -16.13 10.09 -7.90
C HIS A 470 -16.70 11.42 -7.41
N LEU A 471 -17.18 11.46 -6.16
CA LEU A 471 -17.60 12.70 -5.50
C LEU A 471 -16.45 13.71 -5.43
N TRP A 472 -15.24 13.26 -5.05
CA TRP A 472 -14.06 14.11 -5.02
C TRP A 472 -13.72 14.67 -6.41
N ASN A 473 -13.72 13.84 -7.45
CA ASN A 473 -13.40 14.30 -8.81
C ASN A 473 -14.39 15.36 -9.30
N PHE A 474 -15.69 15.20 -9.00
CA PHE A 474 -16.71 16.20 -9.31
C PHE A 474 -16.49 17.48 -8.51
N TYR A 475 -16.31 17.37 -7.18
CA TYR A 475 -16.10 18.51 -6.29
C TYR A 475 -14.85 19.32 -6.68
N PHE A 476 -13.74 18.63 -6.93
CA PHE A 476 -12.47 19.24 -7.28
C PHE A 476 -12.44 19.77 -8.73
N ASN A 477 -13.45 19.43 -9.55
CA ASN A 477 -13.55 19.90 -10.93
C ASN A 477 -13.58 21.43 -11.02
N GLU A 478 -14.20 22.10 -10.04
CA GLU A 478 -14.26 23.56 -9.95
C GLU A 478 -12.89 24.24 -10.02
N ILE A 479 -11.83 23.58 -9.55
CA ILE A 479 -10.45 24.06 -9.66
C ILE A 479 -9.93 23.91 -11.08
N LEU A 480 -10.23 22.79 -11.74
CA LEU A 480 -9.82 22.53 -13.11
C LEU A 480 -10.57 23.39 -14.14
N LEU A 481 -11.69 24.00 -13.77
CA LEU A 481 -12.37 24.99 -14.63
C LEU A 481 -11.62 26.33 -14.75
N LEU A 482 -10.63 26.59 -13.89
CA LEU A 482 -9.73 27.76 -14.03
C LEU A 482 -8.74 27.62 -15.19
N ASN A 483 -8.66 26.43 -15.80
CA ASN A 483 -7.72 26.11 -16.87
C ASN A 483 -8.00 26.93 -18.12
N ASN A 484 -6.95 27.46 -18.74
CA ASN A 484 -7.06 28.22 -19.99
C ASN A 484 -5.72 28.16 -20.75
N ASP A 485 -5.62 28.87 -21.88
CA ASP A 485 -4.40 28.86 -22.71
C ASP A 485 -3.16 29.38 -21.97
N ARG A 486 -3.34 30.25 -20.97
CA ARG A 486 -2.26 30.83 -20.16
C ARG A 486 -1.91 29.97 -18.95
N TRP A 487 -2.90 29.28 -18.37
CA TRP A 487 -2.80 28.57 -17.11
C TRP A 487 -3.15 27.11 -17.32
N PHE A 488 -2.12 26.26 -17.38
CA PHE A 488 -2.34 24.84 -17.55
C PHE A 488 -2.46 24.16 -16.18
N LEU A 489 -3.64 23.65 -15.89
CA LEU A 489 -3.91 22.84 -14.69
C LEU A 489 -4.12 21.38 -15.05
N GLN A 490 -3.62 20.50 -14.21
CA GLN A 490 -3.86 19.07 -14.30
C GLN A 490 -3.95 18.48 -12.90
N ALA A 491 -4.90 17.59 -12.66
CA ALA A 491 -5.03 16.88 -11.39
C ALA A 491 -4.94 15.37 -11.57
N TYR A 492 -4.43 14.71 -10.53
CA TYR A 492 -4.66 13.29 -10.32
C TYR A 492 -5.25 13.13 -8.93
N ALA A 493 -6.58 13.10 -8.86
CA ALA A 493 -7.32 13.24 -7.60
C ALA A 493 -6.98 14.55 -6.89
N ASP A 494 -6.28 14.50 -5.75
CA ASP A 494 -5.85 15.65 -4.94
C ASP A 494 -4.47 16.21 -5.34
N ASP A 495 -3.68 15.45 -6.11
CA ASP A 495 -2.36 15.91 -6.59
C ASP A 495 -2.53 16.90 -7.77
N LEU A 496 -2.50 18.21 -7.48
CA LEU A 496 -2.63 19.28 -8.47
C LEU A 496 -1.27 19.72 -9.02
N ALA A 497 -1.14 19.71 -10.33
CA ALA A 497 0.01 20.24 -11.07
C ALA A 497 -0.42 21.48 -11.87
N LEU A 498 0.28 22.57 -11.64
CA LEU A 498 0.13 23.84 -12.34
C LEU A 498 1.35 24.08 -13.23
N VAL A 499 1.12 24.39 -14.50
CA VAL A 499 2.16 24.78 -15.45
C VAL A 499 1.86 26.18 -16.01
N LEU A 500 2.78 27.10 -15.77
CA LEU A 500 2.79 28.43 -16.39
C LEU A 500 4.09 28.65 -17.13
N PHE A 501 4.06 29.53 -18.12
CA PHE A 501 5.25 29.89 -18.88
C PHE A 501 5.27 31.39 -19.20
N ALA A 502 6.47 31.96 -19.30
CA ALA A 502 6.68 33.37 -19.58
C ALA A 502 8.03 33.61 -20.28
N SER A 503 8.12 34.71 -21.05
CA SER A 503 9.32 35.10 -21.78
C SER A 503 10.49 35.52 -20.86
N SER A 504 10.19 36.01 -19.64
CA SER A 504 11.20 36.44 -18.68
C SER A 504 10.98 35.83 -17.29
N ARG A 505 12.06 35.73 -16.52
CA ARG A 505 12.04 35.24 -15.13
C ARG A 505 11.10 36.07 -14.24
N LYS A 506 11.17 37.41 -14.32
CA LYS A 506 10.37 38.32 -13.49
C LYS A 506 8.87 38.22 -13.82
N LEU A 507 8.55 38.09 -15.11
CA LEU A 507 7.17 37.87 -15.54
C LEU A 507 6.63 36.50 -15.08
N LEU A 508 7.47 35.46 -15.10
CA LEU A 508 7.10 34.15 -14.56
C LEU A 508 6.79 34.22 -13.05
N GLU A 509 7.61 34.95 -12.28
CA GLU A 509 7.37 35.17 -10.84
C GLU A 509 6.01 35.82 -10.58
N SER A 510 5.69 36.90 -11.29
CA SER A 510 4.43 37.61 -11.11
C SER A 510 3.23 36.78 -11.55
N LEU A 511 3.31 36.12 -12.72
CA LEU A 511 2.21 35.30 -13.23
C LEU A 511 1.89 34.12 -12.33
N VAL A 512 2.91 33.40 -11.85
CA VAL A 512 2.72 32.26 -10.96
C VAL A 512 2.17 32.72 -9.61
N SER A 513 2.69 33.80 -9.03
CA SER A 513 2.23 34.27 -7.72
C SER A 513 0.78 34.76 -7.79
N ASN A 514 0.44 35.56 -8.81
CA ASN A 514 -0.94 36.04 -9.00
C ASN A 514 -1.92 34.88 -9.19
N PHE A 515 -1.54 33.86 -9.98
CA PHE A 515 -2.41 32.70 -10.17
C PHE A 515 -2.57 31.89 -8.88
N LEU A 516 -1.51 31.74 -8.07
CA LEU A 516 -1.60 31.03 -6.79
C LEU A 516 -2.54 31.72 -5.81
N ASP A 517 -2.62 33.05 -5.83
CA ASP A 517 -3.59 33.80 -5.04
C ASP A 517 -5.03 33.56 -5.56
N VAL A 518 -5.26 33.56 -6.88
CA VAL A 518 -6.58 33.18 -7.46
C VAL A 518 -6.97 31.74 -7.11
N LEU A 519 -6.02 30.81 -7.18
CA LEU A 519 -6.22 29.41 -6.81
C LEU A 519 -6.57 29.29 -5.32
N PHE A 520 -5.91 30.07 -4.46
CA PHE A 520 -6.20 30.11 -3.04
C PHE A 520 -7.64 30.55 -2.78
N GLU A 521 -8.09 31.66 -3.37
CA GLU A 521 -9.48 32.14 -3.23
C GLU A 521 -10.50 31.10 -3.71
N LYS A 522 -10.24 30.46 -4.86
CA LYS A 522 -11.14 29.43 -5.37
C LYS A 522 -11.19 28.20 -4.45
N LEU A 523 -10.07 27.80 -3.84
CA LEU A 523 -10.05 26.70 -2.87
C LEU A 523 -10.76 27.06 -1.57
N MET A 524 -10.66 28.31 -1.11
CA MET A 524 -11.42 28.81 0.05
C MET A 524 -12.92 28.74 -0.19
N ASN A 525 -13.40 29.08 -1.39
CA ASN A 525 -14.81 28.92 -1.75
C ASN A 525 -15.29 27.46 -1.73
N LEU A 526 -14.35 26.51 -1.85
CA LEU A 526 -14.60 25.08 -1.72
C LEU A 526 -14.28 24.56 -0.31
N ASN A 527 -14.06 25.42 0.69
CA ASN A 527 -13.64 25.03 2.03
C ASN A 527 -12.41 24.10 2.06
N LEU A 528 -11.52 24.20 1.06
CA LEU A 528 -10.29 23.41 0.93
C LEU A 528 -9.06 24.23 1.32
N ILE A 529 -8.12 23.58 2.01
CA ILE A 529 -6.91 24.23 2.53
C ILE A 529 -5.67 23.74 1.79
N ILE A 530 -4.85 24.67 1.29
CA ILE A 530 -3.55 24.36 0.69
C ILE A 530 -2.52 24.02 1.77
N ALA A 531 -1.82 22.89 1.61
CA ALA A 531 -0.64 22.55 2.41
C ALA A 531 0.61 23.28 1.86
N SER A 532 0.72 24.57 2.19
CA SER A 532 1.77 25.46 1.69
C SER A 532 3.20 24.91 1.92
N GLU A 533 3.42 24.23 3.04
CA GLU A 533 4.71 23.64 3.43
C GLU A 533 5.14 22.44 2.59
N LYS A 534 4.20 21.83 1.86
CA LYS A 534 4.46 20.71 0.95
C LYS A 534 4.40 21.11 -0.52
N THR A 535 3.92 22.32 -0.80
CA THR A 535 3.86 22.86 -2.16
C THR A 535 5.28 23.14 -2.64
N LEU A 536 5.61 22.66 -3.83
CA LEU A 536 6.96 22.72 -4.39
C LEU A 536 6.92 23.19 -5.84
N ALA A 537 7.93 23.94 -6.26
CA ALA A 537 8.07 24.41 -7.63
C ALA A 537 9.36 23.91 -8.30
N VAL A 538 9.30 23.62 -9.60
CA VAL A 538 10.45 23.34 -10.48
C VAL A 538 10.39 24.28 -11.67
N VAL A 539 11.54 24.83 -12.04
CA VAL A 539 11.62 25.84 -13.09
C VAL A 539 12.50 25.35 -14.23
N PHE A 540 11.96 25.39 -15.44
CA PHE A 540 12.63 24.98 -16.66
C PHE A 540 13.04 26.22 -17.45
N ARG A 541 14.31 26.27 -17.85
CA ARG A 541 14.83 27.37 -18.67
C ARG A 541 14.38 27.22 -20.13
N GLY A 542 13.87 28.29 -20.73
CA GLY A 542 13.50 28.32 -22.15
C GLY A 542 14.66 28.02 -23.10
N THR A 543 14.33 27.46 -24.27
CA THR A 543 15.31 26.96 -25.25
C THR A 543 15.76 27.98 -26.29
N GLN A 544 15.25 29.22 -26.26
CA GLN A 544 15.50 30.25 -27.28
C GLN A 544 16.97 30.73 -27.42
N ASN A 545 17.89 30.25 -26.58
CA ASN A 545 19.32 30.58 -26.71
C ASN A 545 20.18 29.30 -26.67
N LYS A 546 20.09 28.49 -27.74
CA LYS A 546 20.95 27.29 -27.95
C LYS A 546 22.44 27.62 -27.78
N ASN A 547 22.87 28.84 -28.13
CA ASN A 547 24.25 29.32 -27.96
C ASN A 547 24.68 29.55 -26.49
N LYS A 548 23.76 29.89 -25.57
CA LYS A 548 24.07 30.00 -24.12
C LYS A 548 24.02 28.65 -23.41
N GLN A 549 23.26 27.68 -23.92
CA GLN A 549 23.29 26.30 -23.42
C GLN A 549 24.64 25.61 -23.72
N LYS A 550 25.26 25.91 -24.87
CA LYS A 550 26.65 25.49 -25.19
C LYS A 550 27.70 26.06 -24.22
N ARG A 551 27.41 27.15 -23.50
CA ARG A 551 28.27 27.77 -22.47
C ARG A 551 27.99 27.28 -21.03
N GLY A 552 27.27 26.17 -20.86
CA GLY A 552 27.04 25.56 -19.53
C GLY A 552 25.92 26.19 -18.69
N LEU A 553 25.18 27.19 -19.20
CA LEU A 553 24.10 27.86 -18.49
C LEU A 553 22.74 27.18 -18.73
N ALA A 554 22.62 25.89 -18.40
CA ALA A 554 21.40 25.10 -18.61
C ALA A 554 20.24 25.51 -17.66
N THR A 555 20.58 26.11 -16.52
CA THR A 555 19.65 26.59 -15.48
C THR A 555 19.65 28.12 -15.41
N LEU A 556 18.69 28.70 -14.68
CA LEU A 556 18.69 30.13 -14.35
C LEU A 556 19.71 30.40 -13.23
N GLN A 557 20.51 31.46 -13.34
CA GLN A 557 21.49 31.83 -12.30
C GLN A 557 20.80 32.21 -10.98
N ARG A 558 19.66 32.89 -11.06
CA ARG A 558 18.77 33.17 -9.93
C ARG A 558 17.42 32.49 -10.18
N PRO A 559 16.98 31.53 -9.36
CA PRO A 559 15.66 30.94 -9.50
C PRO A 559 14.58 31.99 -9.21
N PRO A 560 13.40 31.88 -9.84
CA PRO A 560 12.26 32.71 -9.48
C PRO A 560 11.75 32.37 -8.06
N ILE A 561 11.27 33.40 -7.36
CA ILE A 561 10.63 33.32 -6.05
C ILE A 561 9.13 33.43 -6.26
N PHE A 562 8.41 32.34 -6.01
CA PHE A 562 6.96 32.31 -6.06
C PHE A 562 6.40 32.57 -4.68
N LYS A 563 5.28 33.30 -4.61
CA LYS A 563 4.57 33.58 -3.37
C LYS A 563 3.12 33.11 -3.46
N ILE A 564 2.60 32.68 -2.32
CA ILE A 564 1.19 32.43 -2.09
C ILE A 564 0.80 33.14 -0.80
N GLN A 565 -0.15 34.07 -0.85
CA GLN A 565 -0.52 34.91 0.30
C GLN A 565 0.71 35.54 1.00
N GLY A 566 1.67 36.04 0.22
CA GLY A 566 2.91 36.62 0.74
C GLY A 566 3.96 35.63 1.27
N ARG A 567 3.62 34.33 1.45
CA ARG A 567 4.57 33.28 1.87
C ARG A 567 5.32 32.71 0.67
N THR A 568 6.63 32.53 0.82
CA THR A 568 7.47 32.00 -0.27
C THR A 568 7.31 30.49 -0.41
N ILE A 569 7.17 30.03 -1.66
CA ILE A 569 7.16 28.61 -2.00
C ILE A 569 8.58 28.16 -2.31
N ARG A 570 8.91 26.94 -1.88
CA ARG A 570 10.23 26.36 -2.12
C ARG A 570 10.39 25.91 -3.58
N THR A 571 11.31 26.57 -4.29
CA THR A 571 11.78 26.13 -5.61
C THR A 571 12.90 25.09 -5.47
N VAL A 572 12.82 23.99 -6.22
CA VAL A 572 13.76 22.86 -6.19
C VAL A 572 14.19 22.46 -7.61
N ASP A 573 15.32 21.77 -7.72
CA ASP A 573 15.85 21.30 -9.01
C ASP A 573 15.14 20.05 -9.54
N SER A 574 14.48 19.30 -8.66
CA SER A 574 13.69 18.13 -9.04
C SER A 574 12.54 17.90 -8.09
N LEU A 575 11.42 17.44 -8.64
CA LEU A 575 10.18 17.19 -7.93
C LEU A 575 9.70 15.77 -8.21
N LYS A 576 9.15 15.11 -7.18
CA LYS A 576 8.48 13.83 -7.37
C LYS A 576 6.98 14.05 -7.60
N TYR A 577 6.48 13.68 -8.76
CA TYR A 577 5.06 13.75 -9.13
C TYR A 577 4.57 12.36 -9.58
N LEU A 578 3.48 11.88 -8.98
CA LEU A 578 2.88 10.55 -9.25
C LEU A 578 3.87 9.37 -9.24
N GLY A 579 4.93 9.44 -8.42
CA GLY A 579 5.93 8.39 -8.30
C GLY A 579 7.17 8.56 -9.18
N ILE A 580 7.15 9.48 -10.14
CA ILE A 580 8.26 9.78 -11.08
C ILE A 580 8.94 11.08 -10.62
N VAL A 581 10.27 11.16 -10.78
CA VAL A 581 11.04 12.36 -10.40
C VAL A 581 11.34 13.15 -11.67
N ILE A 582 10.81 14.36 -11.76
CA ILE A 582 10.99 15.29 -12.87
C ILE A 582 12.06 16.30 -12.46
N ASP A 583 13.20 16.30 -13.16
CA ASP A 583 14.27 17.27 -12.98
C ASP A 583 14.12 18.47 -13.93
N ASN A 584 14.65 19.63 -13.53
CA ASN A 584 14.61 20.90 -14.28
C ASN A 584 15.30 20.84 -15.66
N LEU A 585 16.05 19.78 -15.97
CA LEU A 585 16.66 19.55 -17.27
C LEU A 585 15.85 18.57 -18.15
N LEU A 586 14.88 17.84 -17.57
CA LEU A 586 14.13 16.75 -18.19
C LEU A 586 15.03 15.61 -18.73
N ASN A 587 16.17 15.37 -18.08
CA ASN A 587 17.11 14.31 -18.49
C ASN A 587 16.97 13.02 -17.68
N TRP A 588 16.10 12.98 -16.68
CA TRP A 588 15.81 11.83 -15.81
C TRP A 588 16.96 11.38 -14.91
N ASN A 589 18.06 12.14 -14.81
CA ASN A 589 19.20 11.76 -13.97
C ASN A 589 18.82 11.68 -12.49
N SER A 590 18.04 12.65 -12.00
CA SER A 590 17.52 12.63 -10.62
C SER A 590 16.60 11.44 -10.37
N HIS A 591 15.84 11.02 -11.40
CA HIS A 591 15.02 9.81 -11.32
C HIS A 591 15.87 8.53 -11.22
N ILE A 592 16.90 8.39 -12.06
CA ILE A 592 17.80 7.23 -12.02
C ILE A 592 18.52 7.13 -10.66
N ILE A 593 18.96 8.25 -10.09
CA ILE A 593 19.55 8.29 -8.73
C ILE A 593 18.52 7.86 -7.67
N TYR A 594 17.25 8.29 -7.82
CA TYR A 594 16.17 7.82 -6.96
C TYR A 594 15.95 6.31 -7.07
N LEU A 595 15.98 5.74 -8.29
CA LEU A 595 15.86 4.29 -8.52
C LEU A 595 17.00 3.51 -7.85
N GLN A 596 18.22 4.05 -7.88
CA GLN A 596 19.37 3.45 -7.18
C GLN A 596 19.09 3.32 -5.68
N LYS A 597 18.68 4.41 -5.01
CA LYS A 597 18.30 4.38 -3.59
C LYS A 597 17.16 3.40 -3.32
N LYS A 598 16.18 3.33 -4.23
CA LYS A 598 15.02 2.43 -4.15
C LYS A 598 15.45 0.96 -4.18
N VAL A 599 16.35 0.54 -5.09
CA VAL A 599 16.88 -0.83 -5.13
C VAL A 599 17.60 -1.20 -3.84
N TYR A 600 18.49 -0.34 -3.37
CA TYR A 600 19.23 -0.62 -2.13
C TYR A 600 18.28 -0.87 -0.97
N ASN A 601 17.24 -0.04 -0.83
CA ASN A 601 16.23 -0.24 0.22
C ASN A 601 15.44 -1.55 0.07
N LEU A 602 15.09 -1.95 -1.15
CA LEU A 602 14.38 -3.21 -1.42
C LEU A 602 15.24 -4.44 -1.11
N ILE A 603 16.55 -4.37 -1.38
CA ILE A 603 17.47 -5.52 -1.33
C ILE A 603 18.27 -5.58 -0.02
N ARG A 604 18.28 -4.52 0.79
CA ARG A 604 19.10 -4.41 2.01
C ARG A 604 19.03 -5.65 2.91
N ASN A 605 17.85 -6.26 3.06
CA ASN A 605 17.69 -7.43 3.95
C ASN A 605 17.77 -8.78 3.21
N PHE A 606 18.11 -8.82 1.92
CA PHE A 606 18.26 -10.09 1.21
C PHE A 606 19.38 -10.94 1.80
N SER A 607 20.42 -10.31 2.36
CA SER A 607 21.48 -10.98 3.12
C SER A 607 20.96 -11.75 4.33
N SER A 608 19.80 -11.39 4.87
CA SER A 608 19.18 -12.10 5.99
C SER A 608 18.51 -13.41 5.58
N VAL A 609 18.22 -13.62 4.29
CA VAL A 609 17.50 -14.81 3.79
C VAL A 609 18.29 -15.61 2.75
N SER A 610 19.42 -15.07 2.29
CA SER A 610 20.27 -15.66 1.26
C SER A 610 21.72 -15.20 1.46
N GLY A 611 22.62 -16.15 1.53
CA GLY A 611 24.07 -15.94 1.52
C GLY A 611 24.72 -16.63 0.32
N PRO A 612 26.07 -16.58 0.19
CA PRO A 612 26.79 -17.21 -0.91
C PRO A 612 26.52 -18.72 -1.01
N ASN A 613 26.61 -19.43 0.13
CA ASN A 613 26.53 -20.90 0.17
C ASN A 613 25.24 -21.42 0.82
N TRP A 614 24.29 -20.54 1.14
CA TRP A 614 23.08 -20.93 1.88
C TRP A 614 21.87 -20.07 1.52
N GLY A 615 20.71 -20.51 1.97
CA GLY A 615 19.48 -19.71 1.98
C GLY A 615 18.63 -19.89 0.75
N THR A 616 17.74 -18.93 0.52
CA THR A 616 16.66 -19.01 -0.46
C THR A 616 17.18 -19.38 -1.85
N GLY A 617 16.51 -20.30 -2.53
CA GLY A 617 16.91 -20.78 -3.86
C GLY A 617 16.80 -19.71 -4.94
N VAL A 618 17.65 -19.81 -5.97
CA VAL A 618 17.71 -18.88 -7.12
C VAL A 618 16.34 -18.69 -7.79
N PRO A 619 15.51 -19.74 -8.04
CA PRO A 619 14.21 -19.54 -8.68
C PRO A 619 13.27 -18.62 -7.88
N LEU A 620 13.27 -18.75 -6.55
CA LEU A 620 12.42 -17.94 -5.68
C LEU A 620 12.91 -16.49 -5.60
N LEU A 621 14.24 -16.27 -5.55
CA LEU A 621 14.82 -14.93 -5.61
C LEU A 621 14.58 -14.25 -6.97
N LYS A 622 14.70 -14.99 -8.08
CA LYS A 622 14.37 -14.54 -9.43
C LYS A 622 12.88 -14.19 -9.55
N HIS A 623 12.00 -14.97 -8.93
CA HIS A 623 10.57 -14.65 -8.84
C HIS A 623 10.33 -13.32 -8.12
N TRP A 624 10.94 -13.10 -6.95
CA TRP A 624 10.82 -11.82 -6.23
C TRP A 624 11.39 -10.63 -7.00
N TYR A 625 12.47 -10.84 -7.74
CA TYR A 625 13.01 -9.82 -8.61
C TYR A 625 11.99 -9.44 -9.70
N SER A 626 11.49 -10.42 -10.43
CA SER A 626 10.60 -10.21 -11.58
C SER A 626 9.21 -9.71 -11.17
N SER A 627 8.71 -10.07 -9.99
CA SER A 627 7.37 -9.69 -9.52
C SER A 627 7.32 -8.46 -8.64
N VAL A 628 8.43 -8.08 -7.99
CA VAL A 628 8.48 -6.94 -7.05
C VAL A 628 9.53 -5.92 -7.43
N ILE A 629 10.79 -6.32 -7.57
CA ILE A 629 11.91 -5.38 -7.73
C ILE A 629 11.87 -4.72 -9.10
N GLN A 630 11.87 -5.50 -10.18
CA GLN A 630 11.88 -4.99 -11.54
C GLN A 630 10.65 -4.12 -11.85
N PRO A 631 9.39 -4.53 -11.55
CA PRO A 631 8.24 -3.65 -11.72
C PRO A 631 8.32 -2.38 -10.88
N SER A 632 8.86 -2.45 -9.65
CA SER A 632 9.06 -1.26 -8.81
C SER A 632 10.06 -0.27 -9.41
N LEU A 633 11.06 -0.75 -10.17
CA LEU A 633 12.06 0.10 -10.82
C LEU A 633 11.59 0.65 -12.15
N LEU A 634 10.82 -0.14 -12.89
CA LEU A 634 10.31 0.23 -14.20
C LEU A 634 8.99 1.00 -14.13
N PHE A 635 8.47 1.27 -12.93
CA PHE A 635 7.32 2.15 -12.76
C PHE A 635 7.60 3.52 -13.40
N GLY A 636 6.73 3.95 -14.32
CA GLY A 636 6.89 5.19 -15.06
C GLY A 636 7.80 5.10 -16.28
N ALA A 637 8.33 3.91 -16.62
CA ALA A 637 9.23 3.74 -17.77
C ALA A 637 8.56 4.11 -19.09
N ALA A 638 7.23 4.08 -19.14
CA ALA A 638 6.43 4.69 -20.22
C ALA A 638 6.81 6.14 -20.54
N VAL A 639 7.31 6.89 -19.55
CA VAL A 639 7.67 8.32 -19.68
C VAL A 639 9.18 8.53 -19.75
N TRP A 640 9.93 7.97 -18.78
CA TRP A 640 11.37 8.21 -18.67
C TRP A 640 12.23 7.20 -19.45
N GLY A 641 11.62 6.12 -19.93
CA GLY A 641 12.31 4.97 -20.52
C GLY A 641 12.73 5.12 -21.98
N GLY A 642 12.70 6.33 -22.55
CA GLY A 642 12.99 6.58 -23.96
C GLY A 642 14.47 6.39 -24.32
N SER A 643 15.09 7.45 -24.85
CA SER A 643 16.51 7.41 -25.22
C SER A 643 17.40 7.66 -24.00
N PHE A 644 18.37 6.79 -23.78
CA PHE A 644 19.33 6.89 -22.68
C PHE A 644 20.72 7.26 -23.19
N THR A 645 21.47 8.05 -22.40
CA THR A 645 22.91 8.24 -22.64
C THR A 645 23.70 7.01 -22.17
N GLN A 646 24.93 6.84 -22.67
CA GLN A 646 25.82 5.76 -22.23
C GLN A 646 26.02 5.76 -20.70
N GLN A 647 26.18 6.95 -20.10
CA GLN A 647 26.31 7.10 -18.65
C GLN A 647 25.05 6.62 -17.89
N GLN A 648 23.87 6.89 -18.44
CA GLN A 648 22.60 6.43 -17.84
C GLN A 648 22.44 4.92 -17.93
N ILE A 649 22.82 4.33 -19.07
CA ILE A 649 22.83 2.88 -19.26
C ILE A 649 23.76 2.23 -18.23
N LEU A 650 24.99 2.73 -18.06
CA LEU A 650 25.94 2.22 -17.05
C LEU A 650 25.38 2.32 -15.62
N LYS A 651 24.68 3.41 -15.29
CA LYS A 651 23.99 3.56 -13.99
C LYS A 651 22.89 2.51 -13.83
N LEU A 652 22.04 2.30 -14.84
CA LEU A 652 20.98 1.29 -14.80
C LEU A 652 21.54 -0.14 -14.67
N HIS A 653 22.67 -0.45 -15.31
CA HIS A 653 23.38 -1.71 -15.09
C HIS A 653 23.84 -1.84 -13.64
N THR A 654 24.44 -0.79 -13.08
CA THR A 654 24.88 -0.79 -11.67
C THR A 654 23.71 -0.99 -10.70
N ILE A 655 22.57 -0.35 -10.98
CA ILE A 655 21.33 -0.50 -10.20
C ILE A 655 20.85 -1.96 -10.25
N GLN A 656 20.78 -2.55 -11.45
CA GLN A 656 20.31 -3.92 -11.62
C GLN A 656 21.29 -4.94 -11.01
N ARG A 657 22.60 -4.71 -11.16
CA ARG A 657 23.68 -5.58 -10.69
C ARG A 657 23.56 -5.96 -9.22
N VAL A 658 23.16 -5.02 -8.37
CA VAL A 658 22.96 -5.27 -6.92
C VAL A 658 21.98 -6.43 -6.68
N ALA A 659 20.94 -6.53 -7.50
CA ALA A 659 19.99 -7.63 -7.44
C ALA A 659 20.55 -8.91 -8.04
N LEU A 660 21.15 -8.82 -9.23
CA LEU A 660 21.65 -10.00 -9.96
C LEU A 660 22.69 -10.77 -9.16
N LEU A 661 23.61 -10.08 -8.48
CA LEU A 661 24.61 -10.72 -7.61
C LEU A 661 23.96 -11.46 -6.43
N LYS A 662 22.89 -10.91 -5.85
CA LYS A 662 22.18 -11.55 -4.73
C LYS A 662 21.36 -12.76 -5.16
N ILE A 663 20.82 -12.73 -6.37
CA ILE A 663 20.02 -13.82 -6.95
C ILE A 663 20.94 -14.97 -7.39
N SER A 664 21.97 -14.65 -8.18
CA SER A 664 22.92 -15.63 -8.72
C SER A 664 23.86 -16.21 -7.67
N LYS A 665 24.11 -15.47 -6.57
CA LYS A 665 25.15 -15.77 -5.57
C LYS A 665 26.57 -15.80 -6.16
N ALA A 666 26.77 -15.22 -7.34
CA ALA A 666 28.06 -15.15 -8.02
C ALA A 666 29.06 -14.22 -7.31
N TYR A 667 30.34 -14.37 -7.65
CA TYR A 667 31.41 -13.48 -7.19
C TYR A 667 31.17 -12.03 -7.64
N ARG A 668 31.64 -11.08 -6.82
CA ARG A 668 31.51 -9.64 -7.10
C ARG A 668 32.24 -9.20 -8.37
N THR A 669 33.18 -9.99 -8.88
CA THR A 669 33.95 -9.76 -10.10
C THR A 669 33.20 -10.18 -11.37
N CYS A 670 32.12 -10.96 -11.27
CA CYS A 670 31.39 -11.47 -12.44
C CYS A 670 30.79 -10.31 -13.28
N PRO A 671 31.01 -10.23 -14.60
CA PRO A 671 30.47 -9.17 -15.45
C PRO A 671 28.93 -9.09 -15.41
N THR A 672 28.36 -7.88 -15.39
CA THR A 672 26.90 -7.70 -15.28
C THR A 672 26.15 -8.35 -16.44
N ASN A 673 26.65 -8.23 -17.67
CA ASN A 673 26.03 -8.83 -18.84
C ASN A 673 25.99 -10.36 -18.75
N ALA A 674 27.05 -10.99 -18.22
CA ALA A 674 27.06 -12.43 -17.97
C ALA A 674 25.98 -12.84 -16.94
N LEU A 675 25.79 -12.04 -15.88
CA LEU A 675 24.73 -12.28 -14.90
C LEU A 675 23.33 -12.15 -15.50
N ASN A 676 23.13 -11.19 -16.42
CA ASN A 676 21.87 -11.01 -17.14
C ASN A 676 21.54 -12.25 -17.99
N VAL A 677 22.50 -12.74 -18.77
CA VAL A 677 22.35 -13.94 -19.62
C VAL A 677 22.11 -15.18 -18.75
N PHE A 678 22.98 -15.43 -17.76
CA PHE A 678 22.89 -16.60 -16.89
C PHE A 678 21.56 -16.68 -16.14
N LEU A 679 21.05 -15.55 -15.65
CA LEU A 679 19.76 -15.51 -14.96
C LEU A 679 18.57 -15.43 -15.92
N GLY A 680 18.76 -15.26 -17.22
CA GLY A 680 17.69 -14.98 -18.19
C GLY A 680 16.89 -13.74 -17.78
N ILE A 681 17.59 -12.67 -17.38
CA ILE A 681 17.01 -11.39 -16.98
C ILE A 681 17.55 -10.33 -17.95
N PRO A 682 16.71 -9.68 -18.77
CA PRO A 682 17.17 -8.66 -19.70
C PRO A 682 17.74 -7.41 -18.98
N PRO A 683 18.68 -6.67 -19.59
CA PRO A 683 19.19 -5.42 -19.05
C PRO A 683 18.06 -4.41 -18.79
N LEU A 684 18.13 -3.71 -17.65
CA LEU A 684 17.04 -2.84 -17.19
C LEU A 684 16.67 -1.73 -18.21
N HIS A 685 17.66 -1.16 -18.89
CA HIS A 685 17.45 -0.11 -19.90
C HIS A 685 16.72 -0.62 -21.14
N VAL A 686 16.95 -1.88 -21.55
CA VAL A 686 16.24 -2.51 -22.69
C VAL A 686 14.77 -2.67 -22.35
N VAL A 687 14.46 -3.16 -21.14
CA VAL A 687 13.07 -3.33 -20.72
C VAL A 687 12.38 -1.97 -20.57
N ALA A 688 13.06 -0.96 -20.02
CA ALA A 688 12.51 0.40 -19.93
C ALA A 688 12.17 0.96 -21.32
N ASN A 689 13.05 0.78 -22.30
CA ASN A 689 12.83 1.18 -23.70
C ASN A 689 11.66 0.41 -24.34
N SER A 690 11.56 -0.90 -24.10
CA SER A 690 10.40 -1.66 -24.60
C SER A 690 9.07 -1.17 -24.02
N LEU A 691 9.04 -0.80 -22.74
CA LEU A 691 7.83 -0.27 -22.09
C LEU A 691 7.48 1.12 -22.60
N TYR A 692 8.49 1.98 -22.79
CA TYR A 692 8.33 3.28 -23.43
C TYR A 692 7.72 3.17 -24.83
N LYS A 693 8.31 2.31 -25.69
CA LYS A 693 7.80 2.08 -27.05
C LYS A 693 6.39 1.50 -27.03
N LYS A 694 6.12 0.49 -26.18
CA LYS A 694 4.79 -0.12 -26.05
C LYS A 694 3.74 0.92 -25.64
N PHE A 695 4.06 1.75 -24.66
CA PHE A 695 3.19 2.83 -24.21
C PHE A 695 2.92 3.82 -25.34
N HIS A 696 3.95 4.30 -26.05
CA HIS A 696 3.75 5.27 -27.13
C HIS A 696 3.03 4.70 -28.35
N ILE A 697 3.21 3.42 -28.68
CA ILE A 697 2.43 2.74 -29.72
C ILE A 697 0.95 2.74 -29.32
N TRP A 698 0.64 2.32 -28.09
CA TRP A 698 -0.75 2.27 -27.63
C TRP A 698 -1.36 3.68 -27.49
N PHE A 699 -0.63 4.63 -26.91
CA PHE A 699 -1.09 6.00 -26.71
C PHE A 699 -1.27 6.76 -28.04
N LYS A 700 -0.39 6.56 -29.03
CA LYS A 700 -0.53 7.18 -30.37
C LYS A 700 -1.57 6.48 -31.26
N ARG A 701 -1.95 5.24 -30.96
CA ARG A 701 -3.07 4.57 -31.64
C ARG A 701 -4.42 5.26 -31.35
N ASN A 702 -4.55 5.94 -30.21
CA ASN A 702 -5.79 6.62 -29.82
C ASN A 702 -6.17 7.88 -30.65
N SER A 703 -5.48 8.19 -31.75
CA SER A 703 -5.93 9.24 -32.69
C SER A 703 -6.76 8.73 -33.88
N ILE A 704 -6.89 7.42 -34.10
CA ILE A 704 -7.76 6.85 -35.15
C ILE A 704 -8.28 5.48 -34.64
N HIS A 705 -9.59 5.26 -34.70
CA HIS A 705 -10.28 4.02 -34.32
C HIS A 705 -9.96 2.82 -35.22
N ASP A 706 -8.69 2.53 -35.47
CA ASP A 706 -8.28 1.25 -36.06
C ASP A 706 -7.85 0.32 -34.93
N PHE A 707 -8.83 -0.36 -34.35
CA PHE A 707 -8.57 -1.55 -33.56
C PHE A 707 -7.86 -2.56 -34.48
N ILE A 708 -6.56 -2.74 -34.31
CA ILE A 708 -5.90 -3.94 -34.83
C ILE A 708 -6.55 -5.11 -34.12
N GLU A 709 -7.30 -5.93 -34.86
CA GLU A 709 -7.86 -7.19 -34.37
C GLU A 709 -6.74 -8.01 -33.71
N ILE A 710 -6.80 -8.09 -32.38
CA ILE A 710 -5.82 -8.85 -31.57
C ILE A 710 -5.92 -10.35 -31.88
N GLU A 711 -7.06 -10.81 -32.42
CA GLU A 711 -7.29 -12.20 -32.83
C GLU A 711 -6.28 -12.68 -33.88
N ASN A 712 -5.71 -11.79 -34.70
CA ASN A 712 -4.80 -12.16 -35.78
C ASN A 712 -3.30 -12.14 -35.40
N LEU A 713 -2.92 -11.65 -34.21
CA LEU A 713 -1.51 -11.49 -33.84
C LEU A 713 -0.97 -12.53 -32.86
N ASP A 714 -1.83 -13.19 -32.08
CA ASP A 714 -1.42 -14.20 -31.10
C ASP A 714 -2.42 -15.38 -31.09
N TYR A 715 -2.25 -16.33 -32.01
CA TYR A 715 -2.81 -17.67 -31.83
C TYR A 715 -1.71 -18.69 -31.56
N PHE A 716 -1.99 -19.60 -30.64
CA PHE A 716 -1.06 -20.66 -30.26
C PHE A 716 -0.91 -21.66 -31.40
N ILE A 717 0.24 -21.64 -32.08
CA ILE A 717 0.65 -22.67 -33.03
C ILE A 717 1.59 -23.62 -32.31
N ARG A 718 1.25 -24.91 -32.24
CA ARG A 718 2.22 -25.92 -31.81
C ARG A 718 3.37 -25.91 -32.81
N ILE A 719 4.63 -25.87 -32.35
CA ILE A 719 5.82 -25.88 -33.20
C ILE A 719 5.74 -26.96 -34.29
N ASN A 720 5.13 -28.10 -33.99
CA ASN A 720 4.90 -29.22 -34.91
C ASN A 720 3.98 -28.91 -36.11
N ASN A 721 3.30 -27.77 -36.14
CA ASN A 721 2.39 -27.35 -37.20
C ASN A 721 3.01 -26.26 -38.11
N ILE A 722 4.23 -25.77 -37.82
CA ILE A 722 4.94 -24.81 -38.67
C ILE A 722 5.61 -25.57 -39.82
N GLU A 723 5.47 -25.19 -41.09
CA GLU A 723 6.14 -25.93 -42.18
C GLU A 723 7.67 -26.05 -41.97
N LEU A 724 8.23 -27.21 -42.31
CA LEU A 724 9.66 -27.54 -42.10
C LEU A 724 10.62 -26.49 -42.67
N LYS A 725 10.27 -25.87 -43.81
CA LYS A 725 11.05 -24.80 -44.45
C LYS A 725 11.26 -23.55 -43.59
N TYR A 726 10.42 -23.33 -42.58
CA TYR A 726 10.56 -22.23 -41.62
C TYR A 726 11.19 -22.65 -40.29
N ARG A 727 11.45 -23.96 -40.10
CA ARG A 727 12.12 -24.49 -38.90
C ARG A 727 13.63 -24.66 -39.09
N VAL A 728 14.10 -24.71 -40.32
CA VAL A 728 15.50 -24.93 -40.66
C VAL A 728 16.08 -23.61 -41.19
N ILE A 729 17.06 -23.07 -40.47
CA ILE A 729 17.91 -22.01 -41.00
C ILE A 729 19.05 -22.73 -41.72
N GLU A 730 18.92 -22.94 -43.03
CA GLU A 730 20.04 -23.39 -43.86
C GLU A 730 20.90 -22.16 -44.17
N PHE A 731 22.13 -22.16 -43.66
CA PHE A 731 23.13 -21.20 -44.09
C PHE A 731 23.59 -21.56 -45.50
N PRO A 732 23.70 -20.60 -46.43
CA PRO A 732 24.24 -20.88 -47.75
C PRO A 732 25.68 -21.42 -47.62
N GLU A 733 25.98 -22.51 -48.33
CA GLU A 733 27.30 -23.17 -48.28
C GLU A 733 28.44 -22.25 -48.77
N THR A 734 28.11 -21.22 -49.54
CA THR A 734 29.07 -20.26 -50.08
C THR A 734 28.53 -18.84 -50.01
N ILE A 735 29.22 -17.98 -49.26
CA ILE A 735 28.99 -16.53 -49.23
C ILE A 735 29.98 -15.91 -50.21
N HIS A 736 29.51 -15.47 -51.38
CA HIS A 736 30.34 -14.71 -52.32
C HIS A 736 30.56 -13.28 -51.78
N ASN A 737 31.80 -12.78 -51.85
CA ASN A 737 32.26 -11.48 -51.34
C ASN A 737 32.18 -11.30 -49.82
N ALA A 738 32.76 -12.27 -49.12
CA ALA A 738 32.94 -12.23 -47.69
C ALA A 738 34.28 -11.57 -47.32
N ASP A 739 34.27 -10.25 -47.12
CA ASP A 739 35.38 -9.55 -46.45
C ASP A 739 35.33 -9.88 -44.95
N TYR A 740 36.03 -10.93 -44.53
CA TYR A 740 36.16 -11.27 -43.12
C TYR A 740 37.58 -10.98 -42.61
N ILE A 741 37.66 -10.21 -41.53
CA ILE A 741 38.81 -10.17 -40.64
C ILE A 741 38.56 -11.21 -39.55
N ILE A 742 39.38 -12.26 -39.52
CA ILE A 742 39.31 -13.33 -38.54
C ILE A 742 40.10 -12.90 -37.30
N TYR A 743 39.45 -12.89 -36.13
CA TYR A 743 40.13 -12.83 -34.84
C TYR A 743 40.01 -14.18 -34.16
N THR A 744 41.12 -14.89 -34.02
CA THR A 744 41.24 -16.08 -33.17
C THR A 744 41.77 -15.67 -31.80
N ASP A 745 41.27 -16.29 -30.74
CA ASP A 745 41.61 -15.99 -29.34
C ASP A 745 42.99 -16.53 -28.89
N GLY A 746 43.86 -16.89 -29.84
CA GLY A 746 45.23 -17.34 -29.55
C GLY A 746 45.33 -18.72 -28.88
N SER A 747 44.28 -19.54 -28.92
CA SER A 747 44.34 -20.91 -28.41
C SER A 747 44.57 -21.93 -29.54
N GLY A 748 45.83 -22.25 -29.80
CA GLY A 748 46.22 -23.36 -30.66
C GLY A 748 46.12 -24.70 -29.93
N ILE A 749 45.40 -25.66 -30.52
CA ILE A 749 45.55 -27.08 -30.19
C ILE A 749 46.99 -27.46 -30.61
N ASP A 750 47.73 -28.07 -29.69
CA ASP A 750 49.14 -28.53 -29.83
C ASP A 750 50.28 -27.50 -29.73
N GLY A 751 50.09 -26.42 -28.97
CA GLY A 751 51.19 -25.82 -28.22
C GLY A 751 52.36 -25.24 -29.03
N ARG A 752 52.18 -24.89 -30.31
CA ARG A 752 53.13 -24.06 -31.06
C ARG A 752 52.42 -22.83 -31.59
N ALA A 753 52.80 -21.67 -31.06
CA ALA A 753 52.39 -20.38 -31.60
C ALA A 753 53.05 -20.20 -32.97
N VAL A 754 52.23 -20.05 -34.01
CA VAL A 754 52.68 -19.52 -35.30
C VAL A 754 51.89 -18.23 -35.51
N GLY A 755 52.61 -17.11 -35.43
CA GLY A 755 52.11 -15.81 -35.82
C GLY A 755 52.20 -15.65 -37.33
N ASN A 756 51.07 -15.32 -37.96
CA ASN A 756 50.81 -14.07 -38.68
C ASN A 756 49.39 -14.12 -39.23
#